data_AF-A0A6C0IDZ5-F1
#
_entry.id   AF-A0A6C0IDZ5-F1
#
_cell.length_a   1.000
_cell.length_b   1.000
_cell.length_c   1.000
_cell.angle_alpha   90.00
_cell.angle_beta   90.00
_cell.angle_gamma   90.00
#
_symmetry.space_group_name_H-M   'P 1'
#
loop_
_entity.id
_entity.type
_entity.pdbx_description
1 polymer ?
#
loop_
_entity_poly.entity_id
_entity_poly.type
_entity_poly.pdbx_seq_one_letter_code
_entity_poly.pdbx_strand_id
1 'polypeptide(L)'
;MSELIRLGAINKKTNQYTKPSHANKQDEFICIDCGNDVIIRQGKIRIHHFAHCKEDIKCNFYNSPNESQIHKNAKLLLKYILENKIQLKIKRKCNKCNKIDEYDIPEVSENSSIIIEYRFEYNGVKIADIAYTEDNEILCIFEICNTHKTCSENRPEPWFELDAKNIIETFNDCDLQTIQLQCIRDKTCEDCDNQENIIEKQLEKGIIYFNQRGAGCGKTYESIQLIQSDKRFIEKETYIYLTKMHSAKEVIYNELKEQEERGQLNILEIVENDNNTGKQYKISYLNKQTNKEIVIIIGTIDSFNYAVVDKNKIIKHNDYFKGIVKTIRNGFLSTKDSKINYAGKRPSLNKKCLIVIDEAQDLGEEYIEAFNTIITHTNIDVYVIGDKLQSIWGEHNIHTYIDVNNLDSHIERSNGINKVMRFHNKHFINFVNDVIPFEKYGLPPITEICDGCCKYTHENSIIPYNIFEVPKIYASEFDYPKIDRVIEKIISFMDKEINKYNYLPNNFMFIFPILSKNIFATMLETRIQNYWINKFNDIDYQEVLKQNEFYKDKINDNKFYKYIYLHKSDEGKSINLKESENASRILSIHASKGNGCEVVFVLGITEETLTIFSKKKCNLVYDSLLHVAITRQKKSIYIGIEKNNDDICNRFTKLGIDEDEEIQPRLECIKCHNKFSKVQNYINNNDDIFTEINDKIIEPNNYKKLLPDNEDKKTIIDWGHHIVRYGVLIYNLMLNIIENEVIENQEYKDQFITILKNLSNKTISYYKYGNYNKKLREIDDNNKKRLNNSEIPLLMFDTNENTKYYKYTNILKDIMLNIQSKIKEYLQINRLPPLCPLECVVLLFMIRLIDNGSYSDISIMDIYSIMYCYDSCSNEIDMEHTEKNKCICHNCFNECNFNNNSYDEIRKSIKNHYNNVEHINTTYYNYKKYITDKLQIENMKYNIFHKISFGKKNKNFTIMNEYTIIGHSTNHVIYFIIKPQFNELNFNNIMCESILNNFMILNCTSDYENNYKRYNNKKIYTCILTLDSVEPIFYELNIDKNDTSMKQSIKNYLFTTYSEHHELIYKFYKYCYKNKPKNKNSINFTMEELNKYEKLPQYISDYFYDISKELDICGNDKIKIERVLVKVNDMELFISNFNICLEKNIDIFLEMNEDEIIDY
;
A
#
# COMPACT_ATOMS: atom_id res chain seq x y z
N MET A 1 -16.87 -50.48 -65.76
CA MET A 1 -16.03 -49.97 -66.86
C MET A 1 -14.88 -49.25 -66.21
N SER A 2 -13.67 -49.79 -66.27
CA SER A 2 -12.48 -49.06 -65.82
C SER A 2 -12.23 -47.92 -66.82
N GLU A 3 -12.19 -46.68 -66.35
CA GLU A 3 -11.79 -45.54 -67.17
C GLU A 3 -10.41 -45.82 -67.78
N LEU A 4 -10.35 -45.88 -69.11
CA LEU A 4 -9.08 -46.05 -69.83
C LEU A 4 -8.33 -44.72 -69.79
N ILE A 5 -7.21 -44.67 -69.07
CA ILE A 5 -6.30 -43.51 -69.07
C ILE A 5 -5.75 -43.31 -70.49
N ARG A 6 -5.93 -42.10 -71.03
CA ARG A 6 -5.51 -41.72 -72.39
C ARG A 6 -4.02 -41.35 -72.41
N LEU A 7 -3.16 -42.32 -72.68
CA LEU A 7 -1.71 -42.10 -72.77
C LEU A 7 -1.27 -41.64 -74.16
N GLY A 8 -0.22 -40.80 -74.21
CA GLY A 8 0.36 -40.27 -75.45
C GLY A 8 1.43 -41.17 -76.06
N ALA A 9 2.03 -40.70 -77.14
CA ALA A 9 3.16 -41.33 -77.83
C ALA A 9 4.15 -40.25 -78.28
N ILE A 10 5.39 -40.64 -78.65
CA ILE A 10 6.36 -39.71 -79.24
C ILE A 10 6.24 -39.80 -80.76
N ASN A 11 6.09 -38.65 -81.44
CA ASN A 11 6.13 -38.60 -82.89
C ASN A 11 7.58 -38.77 -83.36
N LYS A 12 7.86 -39.74 -84.25
CA LYS A 12 9.23 -40.03 -84.70
C LYS A 12 9.91 -38.87 -85.42
N LYS A 13 9.14 -38.02 -86.11
CA LYS A 13 9.67 -36.93 -86.93
C LYS A 13 10.02 -35.72 -86.08
N THR A 14 9.13 -35.33 -85.16
CA THR A 14 9.34 -34.14 -84.32
C THR A 14 10.06 -34.47 -83.02
N ASN A 15 10.11 -35.75 -82.64
CA ASN A 15 10.56 -36.23 -81.33
C ASN A 15 9.77 -35.60 -80.16
N GLN A 16 8.56 -35.10 -80.42
CA GLN A 16 7.71 -34.46 -79.44
C GLN A 16 6.60 -35.39 -78.94
N TYR A 17 6.21 -35.21 -77.69
CA TYR A 17 5.04 -35.87 -77.11
C TYR A 17 3.77 -35.44 -77.86
N THR A 18 2.95 -36.41 -78.25
CA THR A 18 1.68 -36.18 -78.95
C THR A 18 0.55 -36.85 -78.19
N LYS A 19 -0.50 -36.10 -77.86
CA LYS A 19 -1.73 -36.68 -77.28
C LYS A 19 -2.58 -37.34 -78.36
N PRO A 20 -3.37 -38.39 -78.02
CA PRO A 20 -4.14 -39.15 -79.02
C PRO A 20 -5.09 -38.31 -79.88
N SER A 21 -5.65 -37.22 -79.35
CA SER A 21 -6.56 -36.34 -80.09
C SER A 21 -5.87 -35.50 -81.18
N HIS A 22 -4.57 -35.22 -81.05
CA HIS A 22 -3.79 -34.43 -82.02
C HIS A 22 -2.92 -35.29 -82.95
N ALA A 23 -2.86 -36.61 -82.72
CA ALA A 23 -2.10 -37.52 -83.56
C ALA A 23 -2.81 -37.75 -84.90
N ASN A 24 -2.08 -37.75 -86.02
CA ASN A 24 -2.59 -38.07 -87.36
C ASN A 24 -2.15 -39.48 -87.78
N LYS A 25 -3.00 -40.24 -88.47
CA LYS A 25 -2.65 -41.57 -89.03
C LYS A 25 -1.50 -41.56 -90.04
N GLN A 26 -1.17 -40.39 -90.60
CA GLN A 26 -0.05 -40.21 -91.54
C GLN A 26 1.31 -40.12 -90.85
N ASP A 27 1.33 -39.78 -89.55
CA ASP A 27 2.55 -39.68 -88.78
C ASP A 27 2.93 -41.03 -88.16
N GLU A 28 4.23 -41.24 -87.96
CA GLU A 28 4.75 -42.41 -87.25
C GLU A 28 5.02 -42.07 -85.78
N PHE A 29 4.62 -42.98 -84.89
CA PHE A 29 4.75 -42.80 -83.45
C PHE A 29 5.44 -43.99 -82.82
N ILE A 30 6.14 -43.73 -81.72
CA ILE A 30 6.74 -44.77 -80.86
C ILE A 30 6.17 -44.71 -79.45
N CYS A 31 6.06 -45.88 -78.83
CA CYS A 31 5.65 -46.03 -77.44
C CYS A 31 6.67 -45.39 -76.49
N ILE A 32 6.20 -44.56 -75.56
CA ILE A 32 7.03 -43.93 -74.52
C ILE A 32 7.74 -44.95 -73.63
N ASP A 33 7.11 -46.11 -73.41
CA ASP A 33 7.65 -47.14 -72.54
C ASP A 33 8.66 -48.04 -73.24
N CYS A 34 8.24 -48.74 -74.30
CA CYS A 34 9.08 -49.75 -74.96
C CYS A 34 9.79 -49.27 -76.23
N GLY A 35 9.51 -48.07 -76.74
CA GLY A 35 10.12 -47.52 -77.95
C GLY A 35 9.65 -48.16 -79.27
N ASN A 36 8.79 -49.18 -79.23
CA ASN A 36 8.25 -49.81 -80.43
C ASN A 36 7.21 -48.94 -81.14
N ASP A 37 7.02 -49.19 -82.44
CA ASP A 37 6.06 -48.48 -83.26
C ASP A 37 4.62 -48.69 -82.78
N VAL A 38 3.87 -47.59 -82.71
CA VAL A 38 2.46 -47.57 -82.29
C VAL A 38 1.63 -46.89 -83.34
N ILE A 39 0.39 -47.34 -83.47
CA ILE A 39 -0.60 -46.77 -84.37
C ILE A 39 -1.65 -46.00 -83.59
N ILE A 40 -2.12 -44.88 -84.15
CA ILE A 40 -3.27 -44.18 -83.63
C ILE A 40 -4.56 -44.83 -84.12
N ARG A 41 -5.41 -45.27 -83.17
CA ARG A 41 -6.75 -45.77 -83.45
C ARG A 41 -7.74 -44.63 -83.32
N GLN A 42 -8.24 -44.16 -84.46
CA GLN A 42 -9.27 -43.12 -84.55
C GLN A 42 -10.56 -43.74 -85.08
N GLY A 43 -11.67 -43.57 -84.36
CA GLY A 43 -13.00 -44.04 -84.75
C GLY A 43 -14.09 -43.07 -84.34
N LYS A 44 -15.26 -43.12 -85.00
CA LYS A 44 -16.40 -42.24 -84.71
C LYS A 44 -17.10 -42.52 -83.36
N ILE A 45 -16.93 -43.74 -82.81
CA ILE A 45 -17.57 -44.21 -81.56
C ILE A 45 -16.54 -44.38 -80.43
N ARG A 46 -15.32 -44.83 -80.75
CA ARG A 46 -14.26 -45.04 -79.75
C ARG A 46 -13.32 -43.85 -79.74
N ILE A 47 -13.02 -43.35 -78.54
CA ILE A 47 -12.11 -42.23 -78.30
C ILE A 47 -10.73 -42.54 -78.91
N HIS A 48 -10.09 -41.53 -79.50
CA HIS A 48 -8.76 -41.65 -80.09
C HIS A 48 -7.75 -42.17 -79.04
N HIS A 49 -7.01 -43.22 -79.35
CA HIS A 49 -5.99 -43.80 -78.48
C HIS A 49 -4.88 -44.46 -79.30
N PHE A 50 -3.67 -44.50 -78.76
CA PHE A 50 -2.57 -45.26 -79.35
C PHE A 50 -2.68 -46.75 -78.97
N ALA A 51 -2.20 -47.62 -79.86
CA ALA A 51 -2.12 -49.05 -79.63
C ALA A 51 -0.95 -49.65 -80.40
N HIS A 52 -0.37 -50.74 -79.89
CA HIS A 52 0.63 -51.53 -80.62
C HIS A 52 -0.02 -52.33 -81.77
N CYS A 53 0.71 -52.56 -82.86
CA CYS A 53 0.34 -53.51 -83.92
C CYS A 53 0.57 -54.95 -83.42
N LYS A 54 -0.33 -55.90 -83.73
CA LYS A 54 -0.36 -57.23 -83.10
C LYS A 54 0.80 -58.14 -83.52
N GLU A 55 1.19 -59.00 -82.56
CA GLU A 55 2.04 -60.20 -82.63
C GLU A 55 3.58 -60.02 -82.52
N ASP A 56 4.07 -59.35 -81.46
CA ASP A 56 5.24 -59.78 -80.62
C ASP A 56 5.67 -58.77 -79.51
N ILE A 57 4.73 -58.19 -78.74
CA ILE A 57 5.10 -57.10 -77.81
C ILE A 57 4.56 -57.37 -76.39
N LYS A 58 5.50 -57.61 -75.45
CA LYS A 58 5.27 -57.77 -73.99
C LYS A 58 4.87 -56.46 -73.26
N CYS A 59 4.66 -55.36 -73.98
CA CYS A 59 4.37 -54.04 -73.40
C CYS A 59 2.87 -53.81 -73.22
N ASN A 60 2.45 -53.61 -71.97
CA ASN A 60 1.05 -53.35 -71.60
C ASN A 60 0.70 -51.85 -71.47
N PHE A 61 1.59 -50.94 -71.86
CA PHE A 61 1.47 -49.49 -71.64
C PHE A 61 0.09 -48.92 -72.01
N TYR A 62 -0.43 -49.16 -73.22
CA TYR A 62 -1.73 -48.61 -73.63
C TYR A 62 -2.97 -49.42 -73.19
N ASN A 63 -2.77 -50.64 -72.66
CA ASN A 63 -3.88 -51.53 -72.31
C ASN A 63 -4.15 -51.56 -70.80
N SER A 64 -3.08 -51.68 -70.02
CA SER A 64 -3.11 -51.75 -68.56
C SER A 64 -1.76 -51.23 -68.03
N PRO A 65 -1.51 -49.92 -68.12
CA PRO A 65 -0.25 -49.33 -67.68
C PRO A 65 -0.05 -49.56 -66.19
N ASN A 66 1.16 -49.95 -65.80
CA ASN A 66 1.54 -49.99 -64.39
C ASN A 66 1.87 -48.59 -63.85
N GLU A 67 2.11 -48.51 -62.55
CA GLU A 67 2.36 -47.25 -61.86
C GLU A 67 3.54 -46.46 -62.44
N SER A 68 4.67 -47.13 -62.69
CA SER A 68 5.88 -46.52 -63.26
C SER A 68 5.66 -45.99 -64.68
N GLN A 69 4.83 -46.68 -65.46
CA GLN A 69 4.45 -46.27 -66.81
C GLN A 69 3.60 -45.00 -66.81
N ILE A 70 2.63 -44.90 -65.91
CA ILE A 70 1.80 -43.69 -65.73
C ILE A 70 2.67 -42.52 -65.27
N HIS A 71 3.56 -42.76 -64.29
CA HIS A 71 4.50 -41.75 -63.76
C HIS A 71 5.43 -41.22 -64.86
N LYS A 72 6.03 -42.11 -65.66
CA LYS A 72 6.88 -41.75 -66.80
C LYS A 72 6.13 -40.92 -67.86
N ASN A 73 4.88 -41.30 -68.17
CA ASN A 73 4.06 -40.53 -69.11
C ASN A 73 3.74 -39.13 -68.59
N ALA A 74 3.37 -39.01 -67.31
CA ALA A 74 3.07 -37.74 -66.67
C ALA A 74 4.29 -36.80 -66.66
N LYS A 75 5.51 -37.33 -66.42
CA LYS A 75 6.75 -36.53 -66.48
C LYS A 75 6.98 -35.91 -67.86
N LEU A 76 6.91 -36.74 -68.90
CA LEU A 76 7.10 -36.28 -70.27
C LEU A 76 6.01 -35.32 -70.72
N LEU A 77 4.78 -35.52 -70.25
CA LEU A 77 3.69 -34.63 -70.55
C LEU A 77 3.84 -33.25 -69.89
N LEU A 78 4.21 -33.20 -68.61
CA LEU A 78 4.44 -31.93 -67.92
C LEU A 78 5.65 -31.18 -68.51
N LYS A 79 6.69 -31.90 -68.91
CA LYS A 79 7.80 -31.33 -69.69
C LYS A 79 7.31 -30.71 -71.00
N TYR A 80 6.49 -31.42 -71.77
CA TYR A 80 5.90 -30.91 -73.00
C TYR A 80 5.06 -29.64 -72.77
N ILE A 81 4.25 -29.60 -71.70
CA ILE A 81 3.43 -28.44 -71.35
C ILE A 81 4.28 -27.18 -71.18
N LEU A 82 5.36 -27.29 -70.40
CA LEU A 82 6.26 -26.18 -70.11
C LEU A 82 7.05 -25.74 -71.36
N GLU A 83 7.63 -26.69 -72.10
CA GLU A 83 8.45 -26.40 -73.30
C GLU A 83 7.63 -25.75 -74.43
N ASN A 84 6.33 -26.05 -74.53
CA ASN A 84 5.44 -25.43 -75.52
C ASN A 84 4.77 -24.15 -75.02
N LYS A 85 5.25 -23.59 -73.90
CA LYS A 85 4.75 -22.34 -73.30
C LYS A 85 3.23 -22.36 -73.03
N ILE A 86 2.68 -23.53 -72.72
CA ILE A 86 1.28 -23.64 -72.31
C ILE A 86 1.21 -23.14 -70.87
N GLN A 87 0.45 -22.07 -70.63
CA GLN A 87 0.36 -21.45 -69.31
C GLN A 87 -0.14 -22.47 -68.27
N LEU A 88 0.67 -22.67 -67.22
CA LEU A 88 0.39 -23.61 -66.14
C LEU A 88 0.17 -22.87 -64.82
N LYS A 89 -0.99 -23.09 -64.21
CA LYS A 89 -1.33 -22.59 -62.86
C LYS A 89 -1.42 -23.75 -61.88
N ILE A 90 -0.81 -23.60 -60.71
CA ILE A 90 -0.90 -24.59 -59.63
C ILE A 90 -1.68 -24.01 -58.46
N LYS A 91 -2.74 -24.70 -58.07
CA LYS A 91 -3.50 -24.39 -56.85
C LYS A 91 -2.99 -25.21 -55.69
N ARG A 92 -2.76 -24.57 -54.54
CA ARG A 92 -2.37 -25.23 -53.30
C ARG A 92 -3.32 -24.82 -52.18
N LYS A 93 -3.83 -25.80 -51.45
CA LYS A 93 -4.77 -25.57 -50.35
C LYS A 93 -4.03 -25.65 -49.01
N CYS A 94 -4.22 -24.65 -48.14
CA CYS A 94 -3.71 -24.68 -46.77
C CYS A 94 -4.42 -25.78 -45.97
N ASN A 95 -3.65 -26.64 -45.31
CA ASN A 95 -4.18 -27.74 -44.51
C ASN A 95 -4.88 -27.29 -43.21
N LYS A 96 -4.60 -26.09 -42.70
CA LYS A 96 -5.23 -25.53 -41.48
C LYS A 96 -6.46 -24.66 -41.78
N CYS A 97 -6.31 -23.62 -42.59
CA CYS A 97 -7.37 -22.63 -42.82
C CYS A 97 -8.17 -22.87 -44.11
N ASN A 98 -7.85 -23.90 -44.90
CA ASN A 98 -8.48 -24.21 -46.18
C ASN A 98 -8.37 -23.11 -47.27
N LYS A 99 -7.62 -22.03 -47.05
CA LYS A 99 -7.35 -20.99 -48.06
C LYS A 99 -6.59 -21.58 -49.26
N ILE A 100 -6.94 -21.15 -50.46
CA ILE A 100 -6.33 -21.63 -51.72
C ILE A 100 -5.38 -20.55 -52.23
N ASP A 101 -4.11 -20.89 -52.36
CA ASP A 101 -3.09 -20.08 -53.03
C ASP A 101 -2.97 -20.54 -54.49
N GLU A 102 -2.91 -19.60 -55.43
CA GLU A 102 -2.67 -19.89 -56.84
C GLU A 102 -1.26 -19.44 -57.21
N TYR A 103 -0.49 -20.31 -57.85
CA TYR A 103 0.88 -20.05 -58.30
C TYR A 103 0.95 -20.17 -59.81
N ASP A 104 1.31 -19.08 -60.48
CA ASP A 104 1.51 -19.04 -61.93
C ASP A 104 2.95 -19.47 -62.24
N ILE A 105 3.11 -20.57 -62.99
CA ILE A 105 4.43 -21.04 -63.39
C ILE A 105 4.99 -20.10 -64.47
N PRO A 106 6.22 -19.59 -64.33
CA PRO A 106 6.83 -18.72 -65.32
C PRO A 106 6.86 -19.34 -66.72
N GLU A 107 6.80 -18.51 -67.77
CA GLU A 107 6.96 -18.98 -69.14
C GLU A 107 8.43 -19.26 -69.46
N VAL A 108 8.69 -20.37 -70.17
CA VAL A 108 10.03 -20.78 -70.60
C VAL A 108 10.65 -19.73 -71.55
N SER A 109 11.79 -19.17 -71.15
CA SER A 109 12.62 -18.21 -71.91
C SER A 109 13.68 -18.91 -72.77
N GLU A 110 14.50 -18.14 -73.51
CA GLU A 110 15.62 -18.70 -74.29
C GLU A 110 16.74 -19.30 -73.42
N ASN A 111 16.86 -18.87 -72.16
CA ASN A 111 17.85 -19.36 -71.18
C ASN A 111 17.29 -20.44 -70.23
N SER A 112 16.01 -20.78 -70.40
CA SER A 112 15.30 -21.75 -69.57
C SER A 112 15.54 -23.18 -70.04
N SER A 113 15.52 -24.15 -69.12
CA SER A 113 15.63 -25.58 -69.40
C SER A 113 14.69 -26.40 -68.51
N ILE A 114 13.96 -27.35 -69.11
CA ILE A 114 13.08 -28.29 -68.40
C ILE A 114 13.72 -29.68 -68.40
N ILE A 115 14.18 -30.11 -67.22
CA ILE A 115 15.01 -31.30 -67.07
C ILE A 115 14.25 -32.34 -66.23
N ILE A 116 14.09 -33.54 -66.78
CA ILE A 116 13.53 -34.70 -66.09
C ILE A 116 14.66 -35.41 -65.32
N GLU A 117 14.39 -35.89 -64.11
CA GLU A 117 15.37 -36.55 -63.23
C GLU A 117 16.61 -35.67 -62.95
N TYR A 118 16.36 -34.39 -62.67
CA TYR A 118 17.40 -33.40 -62.42
C TYR A 118 18.08 -33.66 -61.07
N ARG A 119 19.40 -33.85 -61.08
CA ARG A 119 20.20 -34.04 -59.86
C ARG A 119 20.70 -32.70 -59.34
N PHE A 120 20.50 -32.43 -58.05
CA PHE A 120 20.93 -31.20 -57.39
C PHE A 120 21.35 -31.46 -55.94
N GLU A 121 22.07 -30.52 -55.34
CA GLU A 121 22.54 -30.60 -53.96
C GLU A 121 21.61 -29.80 -53.03
N TYR A 122 20.91 -30.50 -52.12
CA TYR A 122 20.08 -29.88 -51.08
C TYR A 122 19.84 -30.89 -49.96
N ASN A 123 20.44 -30.67 -48.78
CA ASN A 123 20.48 -31.66 -47.71
C ASN A 123 21.00 -33.04 -48.21
N GLY A 124 22.07 -33.00 -49.03
CA GLY A 124 22.62 -34.13 -49.78
C GLY A 124 22.23 -34.11 -51.27
N VAL A 125 22.83 -34.99 -52.08
CA VAL A 125 22.45 -35.17 -53.49
C VAL A 125 21.01 -35.69 -53.59
N LYS A 126 20.13 -34.93 -54.25
CA LYS A 126 18.73 -35.26 -54.50
C LYS A 126 18.46 -35.31 -56.01
N ILE A 127 17.34 -35.94 -56.38
CA ILE A 127 16.88 -36.04 -57.77
C ILE A 127 15.42 -35.57 -57.80
N ALA A 128 15.13 -34.54 -58.58
CA ALA A 128 13.77 -34.06 -58.84
C ALA A 128 13.17 -34.77 -60.05
N ASP A 129 11.89 -35.13 -59.99
CA ASP A 129 11.19 -35.72 -61.14
C ASP A 129 11.22 -34.79 -62.36
N ILE A 130 10.91 -33.50 -62.17
CA ILE A 130 11.12 -32.43 -63.14
C ILE A 130 11.63 -31.19 -62.42
N ALA A 131 12.69 -30.57 -62.96
CA ALA A 131 13.13 -29.24 -62.57
C ALA A 131 13.01 -28.26 -63.74
N TYR A 132 12.47 -27.08 -63.45
CA TYR A 132 12.57 -25.92 -64.32
C TYR A 132 13.73 -25.07 -63.82
N THR A 133 14.78 -24.95 -64.64
CA THR A 133 15.96 -24.12 -64.37
C THR A 133 16.10 -22.97 -65.35
N GLU A 134 16.65 -21.84 -64.90
CA GLU A 134 17.08 -20.70 -65.73
C GLU A 134 18.46 -20.24 -65.24
N ASP A 135 19.41 -20.01 -66.15
CA ASP A 135 20.80 -19.65 -65.82
C ASP A 135 21.48 -20.58 -64.78
N ASN A 136 21.16 -21.88 -64.84
CA ASN A 136 21.56 -22.94 -63.89
C ASN A 136 20.99 -22.83 -62.47
N GLU A 137 20.06 -21.91 -62.19
CA GLU A 137 19.31 -21.86 -60.94
C GLU A 137 17.96 -22.55 -61.07
N ILE A 138 17.51 -23.22 -60.00
CA ILE A 138 16.21 -23.91 -59.98
C ILE A 138 15.10 -22.88 -59.71
N LEU A 139 14.25 -22.63 -60.70
CA LEU A 139 13.08 -21.78 -60.54
C LEU A 139 11.94 -22.49 -59.83
N CYS A 140 11.66 -23.74 -60.20
CA CYS A 140 10.70 -24.58 -59.46
C CYS A 140 10.92 -26.08 -59.72
N ILE A 141 10.45 -26.90 -58.78
CA ILE A 141 10.49 -28.37 -58.86
C ILE A 141 9.08 -28.92 -58.89
N PHE A 142 8.86 -29.94 -59.73
CA PHE A 142 7.64 -30.74 -59.74
C PHE A 142 7.98 -32.20 -59.42
N GLU A 143 7.40 -32.71 -58.34
CA GLU A 143 7.37 -34.12 -58.01
C GLU A 143 6.05 -34.74 -58.47
N ILE A 144 6.11 -35.87 -59.14
CA ILE A 144 4.91 -36.54 -59.62
C ILE A 144 4.63 -37.72 -58.69
N CYS A 145 3.48 -37.69 -58.04
CA CYS A 145 3.04 -38.75 -57.14
C CYS A 145 2.11 -39.74 -57.89
N ASN A 146 2.24 -41.03 -57.58
CA ASN A 146 1.28 -42.05 -58.03
C ASN A 146 0.80 -42.93 -56.86
N THR A 147 1.70 -43.42 -56.00
CA THR A 147 1.32 -44.07 -54.72
C THR A 147 2.02 -43.50 -53.48
N HIS A 148 3.25 -43.03 -53.59
CA HIS A 148 4.04 -42.51 -52.47
C HIS A 148 4.35 -41.02 -52.63
N LYS A 149 4.15 -40.25 -51.56
CA LYS A 149 4.49 -38.83 -51.51
C LYS A 149 5.97 -38.61 -51.19
N THR A 150 6.54 -37.51 -51.68
CA THR A 150 7.92 -37.08 -51.43
C THR A 150 8.04 -36.35 -50.09
N CYS A 151 9.02 -36.73 -49.26
CA CYS A 151 9.29 -36.06 -47.99
C CYS A 151 9.73 -34.60 -48.20
N SER A 152 9.07 -33.66 -47.52
CA SER A 152 9.15 -32.23 -47.81
C SER A 152 10.48 -31.55 -47.51
N GLU A 153 11.28 -32.11 -46.61
CA GLU A 153 12.60 -31.60 -46.19
C GLU A 153 13.72 -31.77 -47.24
N ASN A 154 13.42 -32.45 -48.34
CA ASN A 154 14.42 -32.81 -49.36
C ASN A 154 14.40 -31.90 -50.62
N ARG A 155 13.60 -30.83 -50.66
CA ARG A 155 13.44 -29.97 -51.84
C ARG A 155 13.49 -28.48 -51.46
N PRO A 156 14.22 -27.63 -52.22
CA PRO A 156 14.10 -26.18 -52.09
C PRO A 156 12.73 -25.70 -52.59
N GLU A 157 12.21 -24.62 -52.01
CA GLU A 157 11.02 -23.94 -52.51
C GLU A 157 11.38 -22.99 -53.68
N PRO A 158 10.49 -22.76 -54.65
CA PRO A 158 9.14 -23.31 -54.74
C PRO A 158 9.12 -24.71 -55.35
N TRP A 159 8.38 -25.63 -54.71
CA TRP A 159 8.14 -26.95 -55.29
C TRP A 159 6.73 -27.47 -55.05
N PHE A 160 6.28 -28.30 -55.99
CA PHE A 160 4.91 -28.80 -56.07
C PHE A 160 4.91 -30.31 -56.21
N GLU A 161 3.93 -30.94 -55.56
CA GLU A 161 3.69 -32.38 -55.70
C GLU A 161 2.35 -32.56 -56.41
N LEU A 162 2.34 -33.29 -57.53
CA LEU A 162 1.22 -33.38 -58.45
C LEU A 162 0.85 -34.85 -58.71
N ASP A 163 -0.44 -35.15 -58.74
CA ASP A 163 -0.91 -36.50 -59.04
C ASP A 163 -0.74 -36.85 -60.53
N ALA A 164 -0.11 -37.99 -60.82
CA ALA A 164 0.23 -38.43 -62.16
C ALA A 164 -1.00 -38.59 -63.08
N LYS A 165 -2.11 -39.11 -62.54
CA LYS A 165 -3.34 -39.33 -63.32
C LYS A 165 -4.03 -38.01 -63.59
N ASN A 166 -4.10 -37.13 -62.58
CA ASN A 166 -4.67 -35.79 -62.72
C ASN A 166 -3.98 -34.98 -63.81
N ILE A 167 -2.64 -35.02 -63.90
CA ILE A 167 -1.88 -34.37 -64.98
C ILE A 167 -2.35 -34.88 -66.37
N ILE A 168 -2.45 -36.19 -66.51
CA ILE A 168 -2.79 -36.83 -67.79
C ILE A 168 -4.25 -36.54 -68.18
N GLU A 169 -5.19 -36.66 -67.25
CA GLU A 169 -6.61 -36.44 -67.48
C GLU A 169 -6.89 -34.98 -67.82
N THR A 170 -6.39 -34.04 -67.01
CA THR A 170 -6.58 -32.59 -67.22
C THR A 170 -6.07 -32.17 -68.61
N PHE A 171 -4.90 -32.66 -69.02
CA PHE A 171 -4.36 -32.32 -70.34
C PHE A 171 -5.14 -32.92 -71.51
N ASN A 172 -5.73 -34.10 -71.32
CA ASN A 172 -6.52 -34.75 -72.37
C ASN A 172 -7.84 -34.03 -72.63
N ASP A 173 -8.42 -33.37 -71.62
CA ASP A 173 -9.73 -32.72 -71.70
C ASP A 173 -9.69 -31.20 -71.95
N CYS A 174 -8.52 -30.56 -71.91
CA CYS A 174 -8.38 -29.12 -72.19
C CYS A 174 -8.08 -28.79 -73.67
N ASP A 175 -8.72 -27.72 -74.16
CA ASP A 175 -8.26 -26.92 -75.30
C ASP A 175 -7.08 -26.04 -74.85
N LEU A 176 -5.97 -26.05 -75.59
CA LEU A 176 -4.58 -25.80 -75.16
C LEU A 176 -4.20 -24.37 -74.66
N GLN A 177 -5.11 -23.54 -74.17
CA GLN A 177 -4.77 -22.16 -73.77
C GLN A 177 -4.28 -22.01 -72.32
N THR A 178 -4.79 -22.79 -71.36
CA THR A 178 -4.38 -22.69 -69.95
C THR A 178 -4.64 -24.01 -69.23
N ILE A 179 -3.68 -24.48 -68.44
CA ILE A 179 -3.79 -25.70 -67.64
C ILE A 179 -3.74 -25.35 -66.17
N GLN A 180 -4.66 -25.91 -65.39
CA GLN A 180 -4.72 -25.71 -63.96
C GLN A 180 -4.60 -27.05 -63.24
N LEU A 181 -3.58 -27.21 -62.40
CA LEU A 181 -3.34 -28.43 -61.61
C LEU A 181 -3.44 -28.13 -60.11
N GLN A 182 -3.80 -29.15 -59.34
CA GLN A 182 -3.84 -29.08 -57.89
C GLN A 182 -2.57 -29.71 -57.29
N CYS A 183 -1.86 -28.95 -56.46
CA CYS A 183 -0.80 -29.48 -55.61
C CYS A 183 -1.42 -30.29 -54.47
N ILE A 184 -0.97 -31.53 -54.32
CA ILE A 184 -1.45 -32.49 -53.29
C ILE A 184 -0.54 -32.53 -52.05
N ARG A 185 0.49 -31.67 -52.01
CA ARG A 185 1.35 -31.48 -50.85
C ARG A 185 0.61 -30.68 -49.77
N ASP A 186 0.62 -31.22 -48.57
CA ASP A 186 0.12 -30.52 -47.38
C ASP A 186 1.11 -29.41 -46.99
N LYS A 187 0.65 -28.15 -46.99
CA LYS A 187 1.43 -26.99 -46.51
C LYS A 187 0.55 -26.06 -45.69
N THR A 188 1.08 -25.57 -44.57
CA THR A 188 0.47 -24.49 -43.78
C THR A 188 0.80 -23.14 -44.43
N CYS A 189 -0.15 -22.22 -44.55
CA CYS A 189 0.13 -20.87 -45.05
C CYS A 189 0.90 -20.04 -44.02
N GLU A 190 1.65 -19.05 -44.48
CA GLU A 190 2.48 -18.18 -43.61
C GLU A 190 1.68 -17.54 -42.47
N ASP A 191 0.43 -17.13 -42.73
CA ASP A 191 -0.46 -16.56 -41.72
C ASP A 191 -0.70 -17.51 -40.53
N CYS A 192 -0.90 -18.80 -40.80
CA CYS A 192 -1.15 -19.81 -39.77
C CYS A 192 0.15 -20.24 -39.05
N ASP A 193 1.28 -20.25 -39.74
CA ASP A 193 2.60 -20.54 -39.16
C ASP A 193 3.05 -19.41 -38.21
N ASN A 194 2.76 -18.16 -38.58
CA ASN A 194 3.02 -16.99 -37.75
C ASN A 194 2.13 -16.97 -36.50
N GLN A 195 0.85 -17.34 -36.60
CA GLN A 195 -0.04 -17.43 -35.44
C GLN A 195 0.44 -18.48 -34.41
N GLU A 196 0.91 -19.65 -34.86
CA GLU A 196 1.36 -20.72 -33.96
C GLU A 196 2.67 -20.33 -33.24
N ASN A 197 3.61 -19.70 -33.94
CA ASN A 197 4.83 -19.15 -33.35
C ASN A 197 4.58 -18.01 -32.35
N ILE A 198 3.50 -17.22 -32.54
CA ILE A 198 3.08 -16.19 -31.58
C ILE A 198 2.50 -16.84 -30.32
N ILE A 199 1.73 -17.92 -30.46
CA ILE A 199 1.13 -18.66 -29.34
C ILE A 199 2.20 -19.39 -28.52
N GLU A 200 3.16 -20.06 -29.15
CA GLU A 200 4.28 -20.71 -28.44
C GLU A 200 5.17 -19.71 -27.70
N LYS A 201 5.47 -18.54 -28.28
CA LYS A 201 6.21 -17.46 -27.59
C LYS A 201 5.40 -16.78 -26.48
N GLN A 202 4.07 -16.81 -26.53
CA GLN A 202 3.23 -16.32 -25.43
C GLN A 202 3.20 -17.30 -24.24
N LEU A 203 3.41 -18.60 -24.47
CA LEU A 203 3.40 -19.65 -23.43
C LEU A 203 4.70 -19.74 -22.60
N GLU A 204 5.83 -19.21 -23.07
CA GLU A 204 7.11 -19.19 -22.30
C GLU A 204 7.22 -18.02 -21.29
N LYS A 205 6.39 -16.97 -21.43
CA LYS A 205 6.44 -15.79 -20.55
C LYS A 205 5.84 -16.07 -19.17
N GLY A 206 6.40 -15.46 -18.12
CA GLY A 206 5.81 -15.49 -16.77
C GLY A 206 4.37 -14.96 -16.73
N ILE A 207 3.53 -15.54 -15.87
CA ILE A 207 2.10 -15.20 -15.74
C ILE A 207 1.85 -14.47 -14.43
N ILE A 208 1.01 -13.43 -14.48
CA ILE A 208 0.43 -12.77 -13.30
C ILE A 208 -0.95 -13.38 -13.03
N TYR A 209 -1.10 -14.13 -11.95
CA TYR A 209 -2.39 -14.65 -11.48
C TYR A 209 -3.02 -13.62 -10.53
N PHE A 210 -3.99 -12.85 -11.01
CA PHE A 210 -4.64 -11.79 -10.25
C PHE A 210 -5.97 -12.27 -9.64
N ASN A 211 -6.03 -12.28 -8.30
CA ASN A 211 -7.14 -12.87 -7.55
C ASN A 211 -7.81 -11.84 -6.63
N GLN A 212 -8.99 -11.37 -7.04
CA GLN A 212 -9.85 -10.55 -6.20
C GLN A 212 -10.71 -11.45 -5.29
N ARG A 213 -10.69 -11.15 -3.99
CA ARG A 213 -11.48 -11.85 -2.96
C ARG A 213 -12.11 -10.84 -1.99
N GLY A 214 -13.13 -11.27 -1.24
CA GLY A 214 -13.81 -10.43 -0.23
C GLY A 214 -13.14 -10.42 1.15
N ALA A 215 -13.64 -9.59 2.06
CA ALA A 215 -13.11 -9.50 3.41
C ALA A 215 -13.41 -10.75 4.24
N GLY A 216 -12.38 -11.29 4.91
CA GLY A 216 -12.57 -12.44 5.81
C GLY A 216 -12.86 -13.77 5.10
N CYS A 217 -12.60 -13.88 3.79
CA CYS A 217 -12.77 -15.12 3.01
C CYS A 217 -11.68 -16.17 3.23
N GLY A 218 -10.59 -15.83 3.91
CA GLY A 218 -9.45 -16.74 4.09
C GLY A 218 -8.39 -16.64 2.98
N LYS A 219 -8.08 -15.44 2.48
CA LYS A 219 -7.06 -15.20 1.43
C LYS A 219 -5.72 -15.87 1.72
N THR A 220 -5.17 -15.68 2.92
CA THR A 220 -3.90 -16.28 3.35
C THR A 220 -3.99 -17.80 3.45
N TYR A 221 -5.14 -18.32 3.90
CA TYR A 221 -5.40 -19.77 3.90
C TYR A 221 -5.38 -20.33 2.46
N GLU A 222 -6.13 -19.69 1.55
CA GLU A 222 -6.23 -20.05 0.13
C GLU A 222 -4.84 -20.02 -0.55
N SER A 223 -4.05 -18.98 -0.29
CA SER A 223 -2.74 -18.81 -0.92
C SER A 223 -1.69 -19.83 -0.48
N ILE A 224 -1.79 -20.37 0.75
CA ILE A 224 -0.97 -21.48 1.23
C ILE A 224 -1.43 -22.80 0.60
N GLN A 225 -2.75 -23.01 0.50
CA GLN A 225 -3.33 -24.22 -0.09
C GLN A 225 -2.97 -24.40 -1.57
N LEU A 226 -2.56 -23.34 -2.29
CA LEU A 226 -2.09 -23.41 -3.68
C LEU A 226 -0.98 -24.45 -3.90
N ILE A 227 -0.12 -24.66 -2.90
CA ILE A 227 1.01 -25.60 -2.97
C ILE A 227 0.54 -27.02 -3.31
N GLN A 228 -0.68 -27.40 -2.89
CA GLN A 228 -1.21 -28.75 -3.04
C GLN A 228 -2.52 -28.84 -3.83
N SER A 229 -3.34 -27.79 -3.83
CA SER A 229 -4.68 -27.82 -4.41
C SER A 229 -4.70 -27.50 -5.90
N ASP A 230 -3.69 -26.79 -6.41
CA ASP A 230 -3.64 -26.31 -7.79
C ASP A 230 -2.50 -26.97 -8.56
N LYS A 231 -2.86 -27.77 -9.57
CA LYS A 231 -1.91 -28.50 -10.42
C LYS A 231 -0.87 -27.61 -11.10
N ARG A 232 -1.17 -26.32 -11.32
CA ARG A 232 -0.23 -25.35 -11.91
C ARG A 232 0.95 -25.04 -10.98
N PHE A 233 0.76 -25.18 -9.68
CA PHE A 233 1.74 -24.77 -8.67
C PHE A 233 2.40 -25.95 -7.95
N ILE A 234 1.89 -27.18 -8.07
CA ILE A 234 2.45 -28.38 -7.40
C ILE A 234 3.92 -28.66 -7.79
N GLU A 235 4.32 -28.34 -9.03
CA GLU A 235 5.68 -28.59 -9.54
C GLU A 235 6.70 -27.48 -9.22
N LYS A 236 6.29 -26.43 -8.50
CA LYS A 236 7.19 -25.34 -8.10
C LYS A 236 8.16 -25.82 -7.01
N GLU A 237 9.41 -25.36 -7.10
CA GLU A 237 10.49 -25.71 -6.17
C GLU A 237 10.70 -24.62 -5.11
N THR A 238 10.24 -23.39 -5.35
CA THR A 238 10.40 -22.26 -4.42
C THR A 238 9.13 -21.41 -4.38
N TYR A 239 8.68 -21.09 -3.17
CA TYR A 239 7.55 -20.20 -2.92
C TYR A 239 8.03 -19.01 -2.08
N ILE A 240 7.78 -17.80 -2.56
CA ILE A 240 8.15 -16.57 -1.85
C ILE A 240 6.87 -15.81 -1.53
N TYR A 241 6.46 -15.84 -0.26
CA TYR A 241 5.31 -15.08 0.24
C TYR A 241 5.76 -13.69 0.68
N LEU A 242 5.17 -12.66 0.06
CA LEU A 242 5.47 -11.27 0.26
C LEU A 242 4.24 -10.51 0.77
N THR A 243 4.46 -9.63 1.72
CA THR A 243 3.45 -8.69 2.23
C THR A 243 4.11 -7.33 2.53
N LYS A 244 3.32 -6.25 2.61
CA LYS A 244 3.86 -4.92 2.95
C LYS A 244 4.24 -4.81 4.43
N MET A 245 3.41 -5.34 5.34
CA MET A 245 3.57 -5.13 6.78
C MET A 245 4.39 -6.22 7.46
N HIS A 246 5.25 -5.83 8.42
CA HIS A 246 6.00 -6.81 9.23
C HIS A 246 5.11 -7.72 10.07
N SER A 247 3.96 -7.24 10.57
CA SER A 247 3.01 -8.07 11.34
C SER A 247 2.31 -9.11 10.46
N ALA A 248 1.99 -8.78 9.21
CA ALA A 248 1.34 -9.70 8.28
C ALA A 248 2.24 -10.89 7.90
N LYS A 249 3.57 -10.73 7.92
CA LYS A 249 4.51 -11.85 7.66
C LYS A 249 4.34 -12.97 8.70
N GLU A 250 4.05 -12.60 9.95
CA GLU A 250 3.84 -13.54 11.05
C GLU A 250 2.47 -14.21 10.93
N VAL A 251 1.45 -13.50 10.43
CA VAL A 251 0.14 -14.09 10.13
C VAL A 251 0.27 -15.21 9.09
N ILE A 252 1.03 -14.97 8.01
CA ILE A 252 1.30 -16.00 6.98
C ILE A 252 2.04 -17.20 7.59
N TYR A 253 3.06 -16.96 8.42
CA TYR A 253 3.81 -18.02 9.08
C TYR A 253 2.94 -18.85 10.05
N ASN A 254 2.16 -18.18 10.90
CA ASN A 254 1.28 -18.85 11.86
C ASN A 254 0.19 -19.65 11.13
N GLU A 255 -0.41 -19.09 10.08
CA GLU A 255 -1.40 -19.78 9.26
C GLU A 255 -0.81 -21.05 8.62
N LEU A 256 0.41 -20.98 8.09
CA LEU A 256 1.13 -22.15 7.55
C LEU A 256 1.32 -23.24 8.62
N LYS A 257 1.70 -22.84 9.85
CA LYS A 257 1.87 -23.76 10.98
C LYS A 257 0.56 -24.35 11.49
N GLU A 258 -0.50 -23.56 11.58
CA GLU A 258 -1.83 -24.06 11.97
C GLU A 258 -2.37 -25.09 10.97
N GLN A 259 -2.18 -24.87 9.66
CA GLN A 259 -2.61 -25.83 8.64
C GLN A 259 -1.79 -27.13 8.69
N GLU A 260 -0.49 -27.02 9.00
CA GLU A 260 0.37 -28.18 9.25
C GLU A 260 -0.12 -28.99 10.46
N GLU A 261 -0.35 -28.35 11.61
CA GLU A 261 -0.84 -28.98 12.84
C GLU A 261 -2.22 -29.65 12.65
N ARG A 262 -3.08 -29.07 11.82
CA ARG A 262 -4.41 -29.63 11.49
C ARG A 262 -4.36 -30.77 10.47
N GLY A 263 -3.18 -31.13 9.94
CA GLY A 263 -3.07 -32.13 8.87
C GLY A 263 -3.74 -31.68 7.56
N GLN A 264 -3.71 -30.38 7.27
CA GLN A 264 -4.29 -29.80 6.07
C GLN A 264 -3.26 -29.61 4.95
N LEU A 265 -1.98 -29.92 5.18
CA LEU A 265 -0.88 -29.85 4.20
C LEU A 265 -0.28 -31.24 3.94
N ASN A 266 -1.12 -32.19 3.52
CA ASN A 266 -0.81 -33.62 3.51
C ASN A 266 0.36 -34.02 2.59
N ILE A 267 0.61 -33.24 1.55
CA ILE A 267 1.70 -33.51 0.60
C ILE A 267 3.07 -33.03 1.12
N LEU A 268 3.13 -32.31 2.23
CA LEU A 268 4.38 -31.75 2.75
C LEU A 268 4.91 -32.57 3.92
N GLU A 269 6.23 -32.72 3.97
CA GLU A 269 6.97 -33.29 5.10
C GLU A 269 8.13 -32.38 5.46
N ILE A 270 8.32 -32.04 6.73
CA ILE A 270 9.41 -31.14 7.14
C ILE A 270 10.76 -31.82 6.90
N VAL A 271 11.70 -31.12 6.24
CA VAL A 271 13.07 -31.60 6.00
C VAL A 271 14.08 -30.94 6.96
N GLU A 272 14.00 -29.62 7.12
CA GLU A 272 14.82 -28.85 8.07
C GLU A 272 13.96 -27.86 8.85
N ASN A 273 14.15 -27.80 10.17
CA ASN A 273 13.45 -26.84 11.04
C ASN A 273 14.02 -25.41 10.95
N ASP A 274 13.16 -24.47 11.32
CA ASP A 274 13.25 -23.01 11.13
C ASP A 274 14.65 -22.39 11.32
N ASN A 275 15.09 -21.67 10.29
CA ASN A 275 16.13 -20.66 10.43
C ASN A 275 15.48 -19.27 10.48
N ASN A 276 15.07 -18.85 11.67
CA ASN A 276 14.60 -17.49 11.91
C ASN A 276 15.80 -16.54 11.99
N THR A 277 16.02 -15.74 10.95
CA THR A 277 17.03 -14.67 10.95
C THR A 277 16.50 -13.35 11.52
N GLY A 278 15.30 -13.35 12.13
CA GLY A 278 14.58 -12.20 12.68
C GLY A 278 13.86 -11.35 11.61
N LYS A 279 14.36 -11.33 10.36
CA LYS A 279 13.79 -10.52 9.27
C LYS A 279 12.88 -11.31 8.32
N GLN A 280 13.18 -12.57 8.06
CA GLN A 280 12.40 -13.48 7.19
C GLN A 280 12.25 -14.86 7.84
N TYR A 281 11.20 -15.59 7.47
CA TYR A 281 11.04 -17.01 7.77
C TYR A 281 11.47 -17.85 6.57
N LYS A 282 12.11 -18.98 6.83
CA LYS A 282 12.55 -19.94 5.82
C LYS A 282 12.28 -21.36 6.32
N ILE A 283 11.53 -22.12 5.55
CA ILE A 283 11.22 -23.52 5.85
C ILE A 283 11.47 -24.38 4.59
N SER A 284 12.10 -25.55 4.77
CA SER A 284 12.30 -26.55 3.71
C SER A 284 11.36 -27.74 3.95
N TYR A 285 10.58 -28.11 2.94
CA TYR A 285 9.70 -29.28 2.97
C TYR A 285 10.07 -30.25 1.83
N LEU A 286 9.76 -31.53 2.00
CA LEU A 286 9.70 -32.52 0.95
C LEU A 286 8.25 -32.59 0.45
N ASN A 287 8.04 -32.35 -0.84
CA ASN A 287 6.76 -32.59 -1.47
C ASN A 287 6.65 -34.10 -1.79
N LYS A 288 5.81 -34.81 -1.05
CA LYS A 288 5.58 -36.27 -1.17
C LYS A 288 5.04 -36.67 -2.54
N GLN A 289 4.35 -35.77 -3.24
CA GLN A 289 3.77 -36.05 -4.55
C GLN A 289 4.82 -35.97 -5.67
N THR A 290 5.72 -34.99 -5.61
CA THR A 290 6.76 -34.79 -6.65
C THR A 290 8.12 -35.37 -6.25
N ASN A 291 8.28 -35.76 -4.99
CA ASN A 291 9.52 -36.19 -4.35
C ASN A 291 10.67 -35.16 -4.50
N LYS A 292 10.33 -33.87 -4.50
CA LYS A 292 11.27 -32.74 -4.58
C LYS A 292 11.29 -31.97 -3.28
N GLU A 293 12.46 -31.44 -2.93
CA GLU A 293 12.55 -30.43 -1.87
C GLU A 293 11.95 -29.12 -2.38
N ILE A 294 11.06 -28.53 -1.59
CA ILE A 294 10.50 -27.21 -1.80
C ILE A 294 10.97 -26.27 -0.70
N VAL A 295 11.23 -25.01 -1.07
CA VAL A 295 11.62 -23.97 -0.11
C VAL A 295 10.53 -22.90 -0.04
N ILE A 296 10.03 -22.64 1.17
CA ILE A 296 9.10 -21.55 1.46
C ILE A 296 9.86 -20.42 2.15
N ILE A 297 9.79 -19.22 1.59
CA ILE A 297 10.35 -17.99 2.15
C ILE A 297 9.22 -17.01 2.41
N ILE A 298 9.14 -16.46 3.62
CA ILE A 298 8.14 -15.45 4.00
C ILE A 298 8.87 -14.17 4.40
N GLY A 299 8.58 -13.06 3.74
CA GLY A 299 9.25 -11.78 3.98
C GLY A 299 8.42 -10.56 3.58
N THR A 300 9.00 -9.37 3.75
CA THR A 300 8.34 -8.14 3.29
C THR A 300 8.72 -7.83 1.85
N ILE A 301 7.78 -7.25 1.10
CA ILE A 301 7.98 -6.87 -0.30
C ILE A 301 9.12 -5.87 -0.48
N ASP A 302 9.29 -4.95 0.47
CA ASP A 302 10.38 -3.97 0.49
C ASP A 302 11.75 -4.63 0.62
N SER A 303 11.84 -5.66 1.48
CA SER A 303 13.08 -6.44 1.65
C SER A 303 13.42 -7.26 0.40
N PHE A 304 12.40 -7.73 -0.31
CA PHE A 304 12.56 -8.47 -1.57
C PHE A 304 13.03 -7.54 -2.68
N ASN A 305 12.36 -6.39 -2.87
CA ASN A 305 12.73 -5.39 -3.88
C ASN A 305 14.15 -4.86 -3.65
N TYR A 306 14.56 -4.65 -2.39
CA TYR A 306 15.94 -4.29 -2.06
C TYR A 306 16.97 -5.37 -2.44
N ALA A 307 16.58 -6.65 -2.43
CA ALA A 307 17.43 -7.75 -2.88
C ALA A 307 17.50 -7.90 -4.41
N VAL A 308 16.46 -7.42 -5.11
CA VAL A 308 16.33 -7.50 -6.58
C VAL A 308 16.96 -6.31 -7.29
N VAL A 309 16.90 -5.10 -6.74
CA VAL A 309 17.33 -3.87 -7.42
C VAL A 309 18.84 -3.76 -7.62
N ASP A 310 19.28 -3.15 -8.71
CA ASP A 310 20.66 -2.66 -8.86
C ASP A 310 20.89 -1.45 -7.94
N LYS A 311 21.57 -1.69 -6.82
CA LYS A 311 21.82 -0.69 -5.78
C LYS A 311 22.60 0.52 -6.26
N ASN A 312 23.35 0.40 -7.35
CA ASN A 312 24.14 1.51 -7.91
C ASN A 312 23.30 2.48 -8.73
N LYS A 313 22.04 2.14 -9.03
CA LYS A 313 21.17 2.91 -9.93
C LYS A 313 19.85 3.35 -9.28
N ILE A 314 19.77 3.30 -7.94
CA ILE A 314 18.55 3.64 -7.21
C ILE A 314 18.13 5.09 -7.50
N ILE A 315 16.95 5.25 -8.09
CA ILE A 315 16.28 6.52 -8.35
C ILE A 315 15.90 7.16 -7.02
N LYS A 316 16.14 8.47 -6.91
CA LYS A 316 15.87 9.25 -5.70
C LYS A 316 14.38 9.54 -5.57
N HIS A 317 13.85 9.47 -4.36
CA HIS A 317 12.43 9.66 -4.06
C HIS A 317 12.22 10.08 -2.59
N ASN A 318 11.10 10.73 -2.25
CA ASN A 318 10.75 11.10 -0.86
C ASN A 318 10.67 9.87 0.06
N ASP A 319 10.10 8.78 -0.46
CA ASP A 319 10.11 7.44 0.10
C ASP A 319 11.20 6.61 -0.57
N TYR A 320 12.21 6.22 0.21
CA TYR A 320 13.34 5.40 -0.24
C TYR A 320 12.90 4.10 -0.94
N PHE A 321 11.86 3.43 -0.43
CA PHE A 321 11.37 2.18 -1.02
C PHE A 321 10.64 2.42 -2.34
N LYS A 322 9.90 3.53 -2.47
CA LYS A 322 9.35 3.93 -3.79
C LYS A 322 10.47 4.20 -4.82
N GLY A 323 11.59 4.78 -4.39
CA GLY A 323 12.78 4.95 -5.23
C GLY A 323 13.32 3.63 -5.77
N ILE A 324 13.43 2.61 -4.91
CA ILE A 324 13.80 1.24 -5.29
C ILE A 324 12.82 0.67 -6.31
N VAL A 325 11.52 0.77 -6.06
CA VAL A 325 10.48 0.22 -6.94
C VAL A 325 10.52 0.87 -8.32
N LYS A 326 10.65 2.21 -8.39
CA LYS A 326 10.82 2.95 -9.65
C LYS A 326 12.08 2.53 -10.42
N THR A 327 13.15 2.16 -9.71
CA THR A 327 14.41 1.68 -10.31
C THR A 327 14.25 0.32 -10.97
N ILE A 328 13.56 -0.60 -10.28
CA ILE A 328 13.20 -1.93 -10.81
C ILE A 328 12.30 -1.76 -12.03
N ARG A 329 11.28 -0.88 -11.95
CA ARG A 329 10.40 -0.57 -13.08
C ARG A 329 11.19 -0.16 -14.33
N ASN A 330 12.23 0.66 -14.16
CA ASN A 330 13.10 1.11 -15.24
C ASN A 330 14.12 0.06 -15.76
N GLY A 331 14.02 -1.20 -15.30
CA GLY A 331 14.84 -2.33 -15.79
C GLY A 331 16.19 -2.50 -15.10
N PHE A 332 16.46 -1.78 -14.01
CA PHE A 332 17.74 -1.87 -13.29
C PHE A 332 17.68 -2.94 -12.19
N LEU A 333 17.93 -4.19 -12.58
CA LEU A 333 17.91 -5.38 -11.72
C LEU A 333 19.33 -5.91 -11.43
N SER A 334 19.55 -6.42 -10.23
CA SER A 334 20.78 -7.11 -9.78
C SER A 334 20.72 -8.63 -10.00
N THR A 335 19.81 -9.09 -10.86
CA THR A 335 19.54 -10.51 -11.12
C THR A 335 20.54 -11.11 -12.11
N LYS A 336 21.80 -11.27 -11.72
CA LYS A 336 22.76 -12.02 -12.54
C LYS A 336 22.32 -13.48 -12.61
N ASP A 337 22.13 -14.00 -13.83
CA ASP A 337 21.61 -15.35 -14.12
C ASP A 337 20.23 -15.64 -13.49
N SER A 338 19.38 -14.62 -13.36
CA SER A 338 18.06 -14.70 -12.70
C SER A 338 18.11 -15.17 -11.24
N LYS A 339 19.25 -15.03 -10.55
CA LYS A 339 19.39 -15.38 -9.12
C LYS A 339 19.51 -14.12 -8.27
N ILE A 340 18.98 -14.18 -7.05
CA ILE A 340 19.11 -13.10 -6.06
C ILE A 340 19.65 -13.63 -4.74
N ASN A 341 20.35 -12.81 -3.96
CA ASN A 341 20.69 -13.16 -2.58
C ASN A 341 19.53 -12.77 -1.65
N TYR A 342 18.72 -13.72 -1.19
CA TYR A 342 17.56 -13.46 -0.33
C TYR A 342 17.41 -14.52 0.75
N ALA A 343 17.08 -14.11 1.98
CA ALA A 343 16.96 -14.98 3.16
C ALA A 343 18.16 -15.93 3.39
N GLY A 344 19.38 -15.46 3.10
CA GLY A 344 20.62 -16.27 3.24
C GLY A 344 20.82 -17.34 2.17
N LYS A 345 20.02 -17.35 1.09
CA LYS A 345 20.11 -18.27 -0.05
C LYS A 345 20.22 -17.52 -1.37
N ARG A 346 20.40 -18.29 -2.45
CA ARG A 346 20.40 -17.82 -3.85
C ARG A 346 19.23 -18.38 -4.65
N PRO A 347 17.96 -18.04 -4.33
CA PRO A 347 16.82 -18.51 -5.12
C PRO A 347 16.94 -18.06 -6.58
N SER A 348 16.53 -18.95 -7.49
CA SER A 348 16.42 -18.63 -8.92
C SER A 348 15.02 -18.12 -9.19
N LEU A 349 14.91 -16.87 -9.64
CA LEU A 349 13.66 -16.28 -10.10
C LEU A 349 13.42 -16.81 -11.51
N ASN A 350 12.63 -17.86 -11.67
CA ASN A 350 12.28 -18.43 -12.97
C ASN A 350 10.93 -19.17 -12.85
N LYS A 351 10.52 -19.89 -13.90
CA LYS A 351 9.27 -20.67 -13.91
C LYS A 351 9.13 -21.73 -12.82
N LYS A 352 10.19 -22.13 -12.11
CA LYS A 352 10.13 -23.04 -10.96
C LYS A 352 9.86 -22.32 -9.63
N CYS A 353 9.91 -20.98 -9.63
CA CYS A 353 9.59 -20.14 -8.49
C CYS A 353 8.18 -19.54 -8.65
N LEU A 354 7.45 -19.42 -7.54
CA LEU A 354 6.20 -18.67 -7.44
C LEU A 354 6.36 -17.57 -6.39
N ILE A 355 6.11 -16.33 -6.78
CA ILE A 355 5.98 -15.23 -5.82
C ILE A 355 4.50 -15.07 -5.50
N VAL A 356 4.14 -15.08 -4.22
CA VAL A 356 2.79 -14.82 -3.72
C VAL A 356 2.79 -13.46 -3.03
N ILE A 357 2.02 -12.52 -3.54
CA ILE A 357 1.84 -11.19 -2.96
C ILE A 357 0.48 -11.17 -2.27
N ASP A 358 0.47 -11.19 -0.94
CA ASP A 358 -0.74 -11.13 -0.11
C ASP A 358 -1.07 -9.67 0.30
N GLU A 359 -2.36 -9.39 0.46
CA GLU A 359 -2.92 -8.05 0.69
C GLU A 359 -2.43 -7.01 -0.35
N ALA A 360 -2.44 -7.40 -1.63
CA ALA A 360 -1.86 -6.61 -2.72
C ALA A 360 -2.48 -5.20 -2.91
N GLN A 361 -3.68 -4.97 -2.43
CA GLN A 361 -4.32 -3.65 -2.44
C GLN A 361 -3.62 -2.61 -1.54
N ASP A 362 -2.73 -3.04 -0.65
CA ASP A 362 -1.89 -2.15 0.19
C ASP A 362 -0.67 -1.60 -0.57
N LEU A 363 -0.47 -2.03 -1.81
CA LEU A 363 0.66 -1.65 -2.64
C LEU A 363 0.22 -0.67 -3.72
N GLY A 364 1.01 0.38 -3.92
CA GLY A 364 0.84 1.31 -5.03
C GLY A 364 0.99 0.62 -6.39
N GLU A 365 0.46 1.25 -7.44
CA GLU A 365 0.54 0.74 -8.81
C GLU A 365 1.97 0.50 -9.30
N GLU A 366 2.93 1.28 -8.81
CA GLU A 366 4.34 1.15 -9.17
C GLU A 366 4.92 -0.23 -8.82
N TYR A 367 4.36 -0.92 -7.81
CA TYR A 367 4.83 -2.24 -7.42
C TYR A 367 4.48 -3.27 -8.49
N ILE A 368 3.25 -3.28 -9.02
CA ILE A 368 2.90 -4.27 -10.05
C ILE A 368 3.66 -4.00 -11.35
N GLU A 369 3.92 -2.74 -11.69
CA GLU A 369 4.78 -2.38 -12.82
C GLU A 369 6.21 -2.92 -12.64
N ALA A 370 6.77 -2.78 -11.44
CA ALA A 370 8.08 -3.35 -11.10
C ALA A 370 8.09 -4.88 -11.17
N PHE A 371 7.03 -5.56 -10.69
CA PHE A 371 6.90 -7.01 -10.85
C PHE A 371 6.73 -7.43 -12.31
N ASN A 372 6.01 -6.66 -13.13
CA ASN A 372 5.94 -6.88 -14.57
C ASN A 372 7.35 -6.83 -15.20
N THR A 373 8.20 -5.87 -14.80
CA THR A 373 9.60 -5.84 -15.24
C THR A 373 10.41 -7.05 -14.75
N ILE A 374 10.22 -7.49 -13.51
CA ILE A 374 10.88 -8.72 -13.01
C ILE A 374 10.44 -9.93 -13.83
N ILE A 375 9.14 -10.06 -14.12
CA ILE A 375 8.56 -11.15 -14.89
C ILE A 375 9.13 -11.19 -16.30
N THR A 376 9.20 -10.05 -16.99
CA THR A 376 9.73 -9.99 -18.37
C THR A 376 11.22 -10.34 -18.45
N HIS A 377 12.00 -10.10 -17.39
CA HIS A 377 13.42 -10.43 -17.35
C HIS A 377 13.73 -11.86 -16.90
N THR A 378 12.83 -12.49 -16.13
CA THR A 378 13.13 -13.75 -15.44
C THR A 378 12.17 -14.89 -15.77
N ASN A 379 11.05 -14.60 -16.44
CA ASN A 379 9.94 -15.51 -16.70
C ASN A 379 9.33 -16.14 -15.43
N ILE A 380 9.49 -15.51 -14.26
CA ILE A 380 8.86 -15.96 -13.01
C ILE A 380 7.34 -15.82 -13.05
N ASP A 381 6.62 -16.67 -12.33
CA ASP A 381 5.18 -16.53 -12.12
C ASP A 381 4.89 -15.78 -10.82
N VAL A 382 3.89 -14.90 -10.85
CA VAL A 382 3.49 -14.08 -9.70
C VAL A 382 1.99 -14.28 -9.43
N TYR A 383 1.65 -14.65 -8.20
CA TYR A 383 0.29 -14.76 -7.71
C TYR A 383 -0.04 -13.56 -6.82
N VAL A 384 -0.99 -12.74 -7.25
CA VAL A 384 -1.43 -11.52 -6.57
C VAL A 384 -2.80 -11.79 -5.98
N ILE A 385 -2.94 -11.63 -4.66
CA ILE A 385 -4.23 -11.81 -3.97
C ILE A 385 -4.52 -10.63 -3.03
N GLY A 386 -5.78 -10.22 -3.01
CA GLY A 386 -6.20 -9.10 -2.18
C GLY A 386 -7.69 -8.81 -2.28
N ASP A 387 -8.08 -7.70 -1.66
CA ASP A 387 -9.46 -7.21 -1.67
C ASP A 387 -9.48 -5.72 -1.97
N LYS A 388 -9.94 -5.35 -3.18
CA LYS A 388 -10.14 -3.96 -3.61
C LYS A 388 -10.95 -3.12 -2.60
N LEU A 389 -11.94 -3.70 -1.91
CA LEU A 389 -12.72 -2.99 -0.88
C LEU A 389 -12.04 -2.99 0.51
N GLN A 390 -10.72 -3.20 0.55
CA GLN A 390 -9.85 -3.00 1.71
C GLN A 390 -8.65 -2.09 1.37
N SER A 391 -8.79 -1.24 0.35
CA SER A 391 -7.82 -0.24 -0.10
C SER A 391 -7.83 0.99 0.83
N ILE A 392 -7.34 0.84 2.06
CA ILE A 392 -7.39 1.91 3.07
C ILE A 392 -6.24 2.92 2.98
N TRP A 393 -5.15 2.60 2.27
CA TRP A 393 -3.97 3.47 2.16
C TRP A 393 -4.01 4.41 0.95
N GLY A 394 -4.80 4.09 -0.08
CA GLY A 394 -4.90 4.89 -1.29
C GLY A 394 -5.79 4.26 -2.36
N GLU A 395 -6.40 5.11 -3.19
CA GLU A 395 -7.24 4.65 -4.30
C GLU A 395 -6.41 4.04 -5.44
N HIS A 396 -5.22 4.57 -5.69
CA HIS A 396 -4.30 4.08 -6.71
C HIS A 396 -3.44 2.96 -6.12
N ASN A 397 -3.80 1.73 -6.44
CA ASN A 397 -3.15 0.52 -5.94
C ASN A 397 -3.18 -0.57 -7.02
N ILE A 398 -2.54 -1.71 -6.74
CA ILE A 398 -2.47 -2.82 -7.70
C ILE A 398 -3.85 -3.25 -8.21
N HIS A 399 -4.88 -3.29 -7.35
CA HIS A 399 -6.22 -3.73 -7.78
C HIS A 399 -6.88 -2.74 -8.73
N THR A 400 -6.85 -1.45 -8.39
CA THR A 400 -7.45 -0.41 -9.25
C THR A 400 -6.67 -0.20 -10.55
N TYR A 401 -5.35 -0.36 -10.52
CA TYR A 401 -4.52 -0.28 -11.72
C TYR A 401 -4.79 -1.43 -12.69
N ILE A 402 -4.78 -2.66 -12.19
CA ILE A 402 -5.03 -3.86 -13.00
C ILE A 402 -6.46 -3.83 -13.59
N ASP A 403 -7.46 -3.21 -12.95
CA ASP A 403 -8.81 -3.12 -13.51
C ASP A 403 -8.91 -2.33 -14.83
N VAL A 404 -8.05 -1.33 -15.03
CA VAL A 404 -8.14 -0.39 -16.17
C VAL A 404 -6.93 -0.44 -17.12
N ASN A 405 -5.80 -0.98 -16.67
CA ASN A 405 -4.57 -1.07 -17.46
C ASN A 405 -4.23 -2.50 -17.85
N ASN A 406 -3.54 -2.64 -18.98
CA ASN A 406 -2.90 -3.88 -19.41
C ASN A 406 -1.39 -3.80 -19.13
N LEU A 407 -0.79 -4.95 -18.83
CA LEU A 407 0.66 -5.11 -18.66
C LEU A 407 1.23 -5.95 -19.81
N ASP A 408 2.54 -5.89 -20.03
CA ASP A 408 3.21 -6.71 -21.04
C ASP A 408 3.14 -8.21 -20.73
N SER A 409 3.08 -8.54 -19.44
CA SER A 409 2.90 -9.91 -18.96
C SER A 409 1.43 -10.33 -19.04
N HIS A 410 1.19 -11.60 -19.36
CA HIS A 410 -0.17 -12.17 -19.37
C HIS A 410 -0.76 -12.14 -17.96
N ILE A 411 -1.98 -11.61 -17.83
CA ILE A 411 -2.72 -11.55 -16.56
C ILE A 411 -3.88 -12.55 -16.62
N GLU A 412 -3.85 -13.57 -15.77
CA GLU A 412 -5.00 -14.46 -15.55
C GLU A 412 -5.82 -13.95 -14.37
N ARG A 413 -7.07 -13.55 -14.62
CA ARG A 413 -7.95 -12.95 -13.60
C ARG A 413 -8.92 -13.98 -13.04
N SER A 414 -9.07 -13.98 -11.73
CA SER A 414 -10.05 -14.80 -11.03
C SER A 414 -10.80 -13.99 -9.97
N ASN A 415 -12.11 -13.91 -10.12
CA ASN A 415 -13.03 -13.37 -9.12
C ASN A 415 -13.64 -14.54 -8.36
N GLY A 416 -13.32 -14.65 -7.07
CA GLY A 416 -13.88 -15.69 -6.22
C GLY A 416 -15.31 -15.36 -5.78
N ILE A 417 -16.01 -16.37 -5.27
CA ILE A 417 -17.28 -16.17 -4.55
C ILE A 417 -16.99 -15.36 -3.28
N ASN A 418 -17.82 -14.36 -2.98
CA ASN A 418 -17.70 -13.59 -1.75
C ASN A 418 -18.30 -14.37 -0.56
N LYS A 419 -17.57 -15.41 -0.15
CA LYS A 419 -17.85 -16.25 1.01
C LYS A 419 -16.99 -15.81 2.19
N VAL A 420 -17.62 -15.35 3.26
CA VAL A 420 -16.91 -14.82 4.44
C VAL A 420 -16.74 -15.91 5.50
N MET A 421 -15.55 -16.51 5.53
CA MET A 421 -15.18 -17.56 6.49
C MET A 421 -15.11 -17.05 7.94
N ARG A 422 -14.99 -15.73 8.15
CA ARG A 422 -14.94 -15.13 9.48
C ARG A 422 -16.32 -15.05 10.17
N PHE A 423 -17.40 -15.03 9.41
CA PHE A 423 -18.74 -14.82 9.95
C PHE A 423 -19.36 -16.15 10.39
N HIS A 424 -19.90 -16.16 11.61
CA HIS A 424 -20.56 -17.32 12.22
C HIS A 424 -22.05 -17.07 12.48
N ASN A 425 -22.62 -16.02 11.88
CA ASN A 425 -24.04 -15.70 11.93
C ASN A 425 -24.47 -15.10 10.58
N LYS A 426 -25.53 -15.65 9.98
CA LYS A 426 -26.04 -15.26 8.65
C LYS A 426 -26.56 -13.82 8.59
N HIS A 427 -26.99 -13.23 9.71
CA HIS A 427 -27.44 -11.84 9.75
C HIS A 427 -26.33 -10.85 9.38
N PHE A 428 -25.05 -11.22 9.51
CA PHE A 428 -23.95 -10.38 9.05
C PHE A 428 -23.91 -10.17 7.54
N ILE A 429 -24.48 -11.09 6.75
CA ILE A 429 -24.54 -10.95 5.28
C ILE A 429 -25.32 -9.69 4.91
N ASN A 430 -26.58 -9.62 5.38
CA ASN A 430 -27.45 -8.48 5.11
C ASN A 430 -26.89 -7.20 5.75
N PHE A 431 -26.44 -7.29 7.00
CA PHE A 431 -25.86 -6.16 7.72
C PHE A 431 -24.73 -5.47 6.94
N VAL A 432 -23.77 -6.23 6.38
CA VAL A 432 -22.67 -5.64 5.62
C VAL A 432 -23.12 -5.21 4.22
N ASN A 433 -23.93 -6.02 3.52
CA ASN A 433 -24.40 -5.70 2.18
C ASN A 433 -25.29 -4.43 2.15
N ASP A 434 -26.03 -4.14 3.22
CA ASP A 434 -26.87 -2.94 3.33
C ASP A 434 -26.05 -1.66 3.56
N VAL A 435 -24.85 -1.78 4.14
CA VAL A 435 -23.97 -0.65 4.53
C VAL A 435 -22.87 -0.38 3.49
N ILE A 436 -22.39 -1.43 2.80
CA ILE A 436 -21.25 -1.36 1.87
C ILE A 436 -21.72 -1.47 0.41
N PRO A 437 -21.40 -0.48 -0.45
CA PRO A 437 -21.84 -0.46 -1.84
C PRO A 437 -20.95 -1.32 -2.74
N PHE A 438 -21.07 -2.65 -2.68
CA PHE A 438 -20.25 -3.58 -3.50
C PHE A 438 -20.38 -3.35 -5.01
N GLU A 439 -21.61 -3.16 -5.51
CA GLU A 439 -21.88 -2.99 -6.95
C GLU A 439 -21.18 -1.78 -7.56
N LYS A 440 -21.06 -0.69 -6.79
CA LYS A 440 -20.34 0.54 -7.19
C LYS A 440 -18.90 0.27 -7.61
N TYR A 441 -18.28 -0.78 -7.08
CA TYR A 441 -16.89 -1.14 -7.35
C TYR A 441 -16.72 -2.33 -8.29
N GLY A 442 -17.83 -2.83 -8.87
CA GLY A 442 -17.85 -4.03 -9.71
C GLY A 442 -17.57 -5.32 -8.92
N LEU A 443 -17.85 -5.32 -7.61
CA LEU A 443 -17.57 -6.45 -6.72
C LEU A 443 -18.86 -7.17 -6.34
N PRO A 444 -18.84 -8.51 -6.18
CA PRO A 444 -20.00 -9.24 -5.73
C PRO A 444 -20.30 -8.96 -4.24
N PRO A 445 -21.58 -8.78 -3.85
CA PRO A 445 -21.96 -8.71 -2.45
C PRO A 445 -21.66 -10.04 -1.73
N ILE A 446 -21.66 -10.03 -0.39
CA ILE A 446 -21.48 -11.24 0.39
C ILE A 446 -22.65 -12.18 0.12
N THR A 447 -22.35 -13.43 -0.19
CA THR A 447 -23.35 -14.46 -0.55
C THR A 447 -23.39 -15.60 0.45
N GLU A 448 -22.25 -15.94 1.03
CA GLU A 448 -22.11 -17.07 1.95
C GLU A 448 -21.22 -16.72 3.14
N ILE A 449 -21.31 -17.54 4.19
CA ILE A 449 -20.42 -17.51 5.36
C ILE A 449 -19.81 -18.90 5.59
N CYS A 450 -19.01 -19.07 6.64
CA CYS A 450 -18.49 -20.37 7.03
C CYS A 450 -19.59 -21.46 7.11
N ASP A 451 -19.28 -22.67 6.65
CA ASP A 451 -20.23 -23.80 6.54
C ASP A 451 -20.52 -24.52 7.87
N GLY A 452 -20.09 -23.95 9.00
CA GLY A 452 -20.26 -24.57 10.33
C GLY A 452 -19.22 -25.63 10.69
N CYS A 453 -18.36 -26.04 9.75
CA CYS A 453 -17.24 -26.94 10.00
C CYS A 453 -16.04 -26.19 10.62
N CYS A 454 -16.29 -25.45 11.71
CA CYS A 454 -15.27 -24.67 12.40
C CYS A 454 -15.43 -24.77 13.92
N LYS A 455 -14.50 -24.16 14.67
CA LYS A 455 -14.52 -24.18 16.14
C LYS A 455 -15.63 -23.36 16.80
N TYR A 456 -16.47 -22.66 16.03
CA TYR A 456 -17.47 -21.75 16.54
C TYR A 456 -18.90 -22.28 16.31
N THR A 457 -19.77 -22.12 17.30
CA THR A 457 -21.20 -22.38 17.15
C THR A 457 -21.88 -21.32 16.29
N HIS A 458 -22.69 -21.71 15.30
CA HIS A 458 -23.43 -20.76 14.45
C HIS A 458 -24.81 -20.44 15.04
N GLU A 459 -24.94 -19.30 15.74
CA GLU A 459 -26.19 -18.87 16.40
C GLU A 459 -27.06 -18.02 15.47
N ASN A 460 -27.59 -18.60 14.38
CA ASN A 460 -28.34 -17.83 13.36
C ASN A 460 -29.73 -17.34 13.81
N SER A 461 -30.18 -17.65 15.03
CA SER A 461 -31.48 -17.22 15.57
C SER A 461 -31.40 -15.89 16.34
N ILE A 462 -30.20 -15.35 16.57
CA ILE A 462 -30.00 -14.08 17.28
C ILE A 462 -29.44 -13.02 16.34
N ILE A 463 -29.78 -11.76 16.60
CA ILE A 463 -29.17 -10.62 15.91
C ILE A 463 -27.77 -10.39 16.52
N PRO A 464 -26.69 -10.51 15.74
CA PRO A 464 -25.32 -10.46 16.26
C PRO A 464 -24.74 -9.05 16.28
N TYR A 465 -25.55 -8.03 15.97
CA TYR A 465 -25.12 -6.63 15.96
C TYR A 465 -26.02 -5.76 16.83
N ASN A 466 -25.43 -4.75 17.46
CA ASN A 466 -26.15 -3.72 18.19
C ASN A 466 -25.66 -2.34 17.75
N ILE A 467 -26.59 -1.49 17.33
CA ILE A 467 -26.31 -0.11 16.98
C ILE A 467 -26.85 0.76 18.12
N PHE A 468 -26.02 1.66 18.62
CA PHE A 468 -26.41 2.53 19.72
C PHE A 468 -25.94 3.96 19.50
N GLU A 469 -26.76 4.90 19.97
CA GLU A 469 -26.45 6.31 19.88
C GLU A 469 -25.26 6.68 20.78
N VAL A 470 -24.29 7.35 20.17
CA VAL A 470 -23.17 8.01 20.85
C VAL A 470 -23.28 9.49 20.55
N PRO A 471 -23.42 10.35 21.55
CA PRO A 471 -23.49 11.77 21.31
C PRO A 471 -22.11 12.30 20.91
N LYS A 472 -22.03 13.34 20.08
CA LYS A 472 -20.76 13.87 19.54
C LYS A 472 -19.69 14.09 20.61
N ILE A 473 -18.56 13.38 20.57
CA ILE A 473 -17.45 13.58 21.52
C ILE A 473 -16.33 14.32 20.80
N TYR A 474 -16.19 15.61 21.06
CA TYR A 474 -15.07 16.38 20.54
C TYR A 474 -13.74 15.91 21.15
N ALA A 475 -12.66 16.01 20.37
CA ALA A 475 -11.32 15.92 20.95
C ALA A 475 -11.15 16.92 22.09
N SER A 476 -11.87 18.05 22.02
CA SER A 476 -11.99 19.02 23.11
C SER A 476 -13.30 19.02 23.88
N GLU A 477 -13.91 17.86 24.07
CA GLU A 477 -15.14 17.74 24.84
C GLU A 477 -14.87 18.06 26.32
N PHE A 478 -15.75 18.88 26.92
CA PHE A 478 -15.72 19.23 28.34
C PHE A 478 -16.91 18.62 29.10
N ASP A 479 -17.88 18.04 28.38
CA ASP A 479 -18.99 17.26 28.94
C ASP A 479 -18.59 15.78 29.11
N TYR A 480 -17.74 15.52 30.10
CA TYR A 480 -17.30 14.16 30.45
C TYR A 480 -18.41 13.26 31.04
N PRO A 481 -19.44 13.75 31.76
CA PRO A 481 -20.56 12.90 32.19
C PRO A 481 -21.30 12.26 31.02
N LYS A 482 -21.33 12.94 29.87
CA LYS A 482 -21.81 12.39 28.61
C LYS A 482 -20.88 11.29 28.08
N ILE A 483 -19.56 11.45 28.13
CA ILE A 483 -18.59 10.39 27.77
C ILE A 483 -18.70 9.19 28.71
N ASP A 484 -18.73 9.41 30.03
CA ASP A 484 -18.83 8.36 31.05
C ASP A 484 -20.09 7.52 30.85
N ARG A 485 -21.25 8.14 30.55
CA ARG A 485 -22.49 7.41 30.23
C ARG A 485 -22.32 6.45 29.05
N VAL A 486 -21.59 6.85 28.02
CA VAL A 486 -21.29 5.99 26.86
C VAL A 486 -20.36 4.86 27.26
N ILE A 487 -19.31 5.15 28.04
CA ILE A 487 -18.36 4.14 28.53
C ILE A 487 -19.08 3.10 29.39
N GLU A 488 -19.92 3.50 30.34
CA GLU A 488 -20.68 2.55 31.17
C GLU A 488 -21.63 1.70 30.34
N LYS A 489 -22.23 2.26 29.28
CA LYS A 489 -23.04 1.49 28.33
C LYS A 489 -22.20 0.43 27.61
N ILE A 490 -21.00 0.78 27.15
CA ILE A 490 -20.04 -0.16 26.54
C ILE A 490 -19.65 -1.28 27.52
N ILE A 491 -19.31 -0.93 28.76
CA ILE A 491 -19.01 -1.91 29.82
C ILE A 491 -20.19 -2.86 30.05
N SER A 492 -21.43 -2.34 30.03
CA SER A 492 -22.63 -3.19 30.17
C SER A 492 -22.80 -4.19 29.02
N PHE A 493 -22.42 -3.81 27.80
CA PHE A 493 -22.43 -4.72 26.65
C PHE A 493 -21.34 -5.78 26.78
N MET A 494 -20.13 -5.39 27.19
CA MET A 494 -19.05 -6.34 27.47
C MET A 494 -19.45 -7.36 28.53
N ASP A 495 -19.99 -6.92 29.67
CA ASP A 495 -20.35 -7.82 30.77
C ASP A 495 -21.43 -8.83 30.35
N LYS A 496 -22.39 -8.44 29.50
CA LYS A 496 -23.37 -9.37 28.91
C LYS A 496 -22.72 -10.47 28.06
N GLU A 497 -21.77 -10.09 27.20
CA GLU A 497 -21.02 -11.05 26.37
C GLU A 497 -20.16 -11.99 27.23
N ILE A 498 -19.49 -11.45 28.26
CA ILE A 498 -18.66 -12.22 29.19
C ILE A 498 -19.51 -13.24 29.95
N ASN A 499 -20.63 -12.82 30.53
CA ASN A 499 -21.49 -13.70 31.31
C ASN A 499 -22.18 -14.77 30.43
N LYS A 500 -22.43 -14.48 29.15
CA LYS A 500 -23.04 -15.44 28.22
C LYS A 500 -22.04 -16.48 27.71
N TYR A 501 -20.82 -16.08 27.38
CA TYR A 501 -19.87 -16.92 26.64
C TYR A 501 -18.57 -17.22 27.37
N ASN A 502 -18.43 -16.79 28.63
CA ASN A 502 -17.20 -16.94 29.42
C ASN A 502 -15.98 -16.31 28.73
N TYR A 503 -16.19 -15.19 28.04
CA TYR A 503 -15.12 -14.52 27.30
C TYR A 503 -14.06 -13.92 28.21
N LEU A 504 -12.83 -13.92 27.70
CA LEU A 504 -11.61 -13.41 28.29
C LEU A 504 -11.23 -12.05 27.67
N PRO A 505 -10.25 -11.32 28.23
CA PRO A 505 -9.88 -10.01 27.69
C PRO A 505 -9.55 -9.98 26.19
N ASN A 506 -8.87 -11.00 25.67
CA ASN A 506 -8.50 -11.10 24.25
C ASN A 506 -9.67 -11.30 23.28
N ASN A 507 -10.88 -11.56 23.77
CA ASN A 507 -12.09 -11.66 22.95
C ASN A 507 -12.71 -10.29 22.60
N PHE A 508 -12.12 -9.18 23.06
CA PHE A 508 -12.63 -7.83 22.87
C PHE A 508 -11.68 -6.92 22.09
N MET A 509 -12.20 -6.29 21.04
CA MET A 509 -11.49 -5.30 20.23
C MET A 509 -12.34 -4.03 20.08
N PHE A 510 -11.71 -2.87 20.21
CA PHE A 510 -12.29 -1.55 20.05
C PHE A 510 -11.60 -0.85 18.88
N ILE A 511 -12.36 -0.44 17.88
CA ILE A 511 -11.87 0.16 16.65
C ILE A 511 -12.30 1.61 16.61
N PHE A 512 -11.31 2.50 16.45
CA PHE A 512 -11.52 3.92 16.21
C PHE A 512 -10.92 4.34 14.87
N PRO A 513 -11.46 5.35 14.18
CA PRO A 513 -10.77 5.92 13.02
C PRO A 513 -9.46 6.60 13.42
N ILE A 514 -9.46 7.35 14.54
CA ILE A 514 -8.33 8.17 15.00
C ILE A 514 -8.06 7.90 16.48
N LEU A 515 -6.83 7.50 16.82
CA LEU A 515 -6.38 7.30 18.22
C LEU A 515 -5.50 8.43 18.75
N SER A 516 -4.84 9.19 17.87
CA SER A 516 -3.98 10.30 18.30
C SER A 516 -4.80 11.37 19.02
N LYS A 517 -4.42 11.66 20.28
CA LYS A 517 -5.12 12.60 21.18
C LYS A 517 -6.63 12.29 21.36
N ASN A 518 -7.00 11.01 21.27
CA ASN A 518 -8.39 10.58 21.47
C ASN A 518 -8.68 10.39 22.97
N ILE A 519 -9.32 11.38 23.59
CA ILE A 519 -9.69 11.36 25.01
C ILE A 519 -10.63 10.19 25.33
N PHE A 520 -11.59 9.91 24.45
CA PHE A 520 -12.56 8.83 24.65
C PHE A 520 -11.86 7.47 24.71
N ALA A 521 -10.88 7.21 23.83
CA ALA A 521 -10.09 5.99 23.83
C ALA A 521 -9.25 5.84 25.12
N THR A 522 -8.61 6.91 25.59
CA THR A 522 -7.81 6.90 26.84
C THR A 522 -8.68 6.68 28.09
N MET A 523 -9.85 7.31 28.16
CA MET A 523 -10.82 7.10 29.23
C MET A 523 -11.40 5.69 29.21
N LEU A 524 -11.63 5.15 28.01
CA LEU A 524 -12.12 3.78 27.83
C LEU A 524 -11.06 2.75 28.24
N GLU A 525 -9.78 2.96 27.89
CA GLU A 525 -8.65 2.10 28.32
C GLU A 525 -8.60 1.98 29.85
N THR A 526 -8.55 3.12 30.54
CA THR A 526 -8.49 3.15 32.02
C THR A 526 -9.73 2.54 32.66
N ARG A 527 -10.92 2.77 32.11
CA ARG A 527 -12.17 2.19 32.67
C ARG A 527 -12.28 0.68 32.46
N ILE A 528 -11.89 0.18 31.28
CA ILE A 528 -11.88 -1.26 30.99
C ILE A 528 -10.80 -1.97 31.80
N GLN A 529 -9.62 -1.35 31.99
CA GLN A 529 -8.61 -1.90 32.89
C GLN A 529 -9.17 -2.06 34.31
N ASN A 530 -9.86 -1.04 34.85
CA ASN A 530 -10.51 -1.13 36.16
C ASN A 530 -11.61 -2.20 36.19
N TYR A 531 -12.39 -2.34 35.10
CA TYR A 531 -13.40 -3.39 34.98
C TYR A 531 -12.78 -4.79 35.06
N TRP A 532 -11.72 -5.07 34.30
CA TRP A 532 -11.07 -6.37 34.31
C TRP A 532 -10.41 -6.68 35.65
N ILE A 533 -9.77 -5.70 36.29
CA ILE A 533 -9.25 -5.84 37.66
C ILE A 533 -10.37 -6.34 38.60
N ASN A 534 -11.55 -5.73 38.53
CA ASN A 534 -12.69 -6.13 39.36
C ASN A 534 -13.24 -7.51 38.97
N LYS A 535 -13.36 -7.79 37.66
CA LYS A 535 -13.89 -9.07 37.15
C LYS A 535 -12.97 -10.25 37.49
N PHE A 536 -11.65 -10.06 37.48
CA PHE A 536 -10.70 -11.11 37.89
C PHE A 536 -10.74 -11.43 39.39
N ASN A 537 -11.25 -10.51 40.21
CA ASN A 537 -11.50 -10.72 41.63
C ASN A 537 -12.87 -11.38 41.90
N ASP A 538 -13.73 -11.51 40.89
CA ASP A 538 -15.04 -12.18 41.00
C ASP A 538 -14.84 -13.70 41.13
N ILE A 539 -15.46 -14.29 42.16
CA ILE A 539 -15.28 -15.70 42.52
C ILE A 539 -15.80 -16.63 41.41
N ASP A 540 -16.94 -16.29 40.81
CA ASP A 540 -17.55 -17.12 39.76
C ASP A 540 -16.72 -17.04 38.48
N TYR A 541 -16.20 -15.85 38.16
CA TYR A 541 -15.34 -15.67 37.00
C TYR A 541 -13.96 -16.35 37.16
N GLN A 542 -13.44 -16.49 38.38
CA GLN A 542 -12.19 -17.24 38.60
C GLN A 542 -12.30 -18.71 38.16
N GLU A 543 -13.49 -19.32 38.21
CA GLU A 543 -13.71 -20.67 37.68
C GLU A 543 -13.54 -20.73 36.15
N VAL A 544 -13.94 -19.67 35.44
CA VAL A 544 -13.66 -19.51 34.00
C VAL A 544 -12.16 -19.40 33.75
N LEU A 545 -11.45 -18.59 34.55
CA LEU A 545 -10.00 -18.39 34.40
C LEU A 545 -9.20 -19.68 34.63
N LYS A 546 -9.62 -20.54 35.57
CA LYS A 546 -8.99 -21.85 35.85
C LYS A 546 -9.04 -22.80 34.66
N GLN A 547 -10.01 -22.64 33.76
CA GLN A 547 -10.14 -23.47 32.55
C GLN A 547 -9.24 -22.99 31.41
N ASN A 548 -8.68 -21.77 31.51
CA ASN A 548 -7.84 -21.19 30.47
C ASN A 548 -6.35 -21.49 30.69
N GLU A 549 -5.65 -21.97 29.66
CA GLU A 549 -4.23 -22.34 29.76
C GLU A 549 -3.31 -21.18 30.16
N PHE A 550 -3.61 -19.96 29.70
CA PHE A 550 -2.79 -18.79 30.00
C PHE A 550 -3.06 -18.22 31.40
N TYR A 551 -4.34 -18.10 31.79
CA TYR A 551 -4.73 -17.41 33.02
C TYR A 551 -4.79 -18.29 34.27
N LYS A 552 -4.92 -19.63 34.15
CA LYS A 552 -5.07 -20.54 35.30
C LYS A 552 -4.01 -20.34 36.39
N ASP A 553 -2.75 -20.13 36.01
CA ASP A 553 -1.61 -20.00 36.93
C ASP A 553 -1.32 -18.53 37.32
N LYS A 554 -2.16 -17.59 36.88
CA LYS A 554 -2.00 -16.14 37.08
C LYS A 554 -3.07 -15.54 38.01
N ILE A 555 -3.96 -16.38 38.53
CA ILE A 555 -5.02 -15.95 39.45
C ILE A 555 -4.38 -15.61 40.81
N ASN A 556 -4.59 -14.39 41.29
CA ASN A 556 -4.12 -13.92 42.60
C ASN A 556 -2.60 -14.06 42.83
N ASP A 557 -1.78 -14.13 41.77
CA ASP A 557 -0.32 -14.23 41.88
C ASP A 557 0.38 -12.92 42.26
N ASN A 558 -0.41 -11.86 42.47
CA ASN A 558 -0.01 -10.49 42.78
C ASN A 558 0.92 -9.84 41.74
N LYS A 559 0.99 -10.35 40.50
CA LYS A 559 1.78 -9.74 39.43
C LYS A 559 1.03 -8.62 38.70
N PHE A 560 1.78 -7.85 37.93
CA PHE A 560 1.24 -6.80 37.07
C PHE A 560 0.70 -7.42 35.77
N TYR A 561 -0.57 -7.17 35.47
CA TYR A 561 -1.21 -7.58 34.22
C TYR A 561 -1.98 -6.44 33.59
N LYS A 562 -1.60 -6.12 32.35
CA LYS A 562 -2.33 -5.20 31.50
C LYS A 562 -3.41 -5.98 30.75
N TYR A 563 -4.67 -5.76 31.09
CA TYR A 563 -5.82 -6.46 30.50
C TYR A 563 -6.33 -5.78 29.24
N ILE A 564 -5.92 -4.54 28.99
CA ILE A 564 -6.25 -3.79 27.77
C ILE A 564 -5.05 -2.97 27.28
N TYR A 565 -4.86 -2.94 25.97
CA TYR A 565 -3.82 -2.15 25.31
C TYR A 565 -4.42 -1.12 24.37
N LEU A 566 -4.14 0.16 24.63
CA LEU A 566 -4.28 1.23 23.67
C LEU A 566 -3.04 1.29 22.76
N HIS A 567 -3.15 0.72 21.56
CA HIS A 567 -2.05 0.72 20.60
C HIS A 567 -1.96 2.05 19.86
N LYS A 568 -0.98 2.87 20.24
CA LYS A 568 -0.62 4.11 19.54
C LYS A 568 0.54 3.82 18.60
N SER A 569 0.42 4.17 17.32
CA SER A 569 1.55 4.15 16.37
C SER A 569 2.14 5.55 16.24
N ASP A 570 3.47 5.67 16.27
CA ASP A 570 4.17 6.82 15.69
C ASP A 570 4.21 6.68 14.16
N GLU A 571 4.28 7.81 13.45
CA GLU A 571 4.34 7.86 11.98
C GLU A 571 5.38 6.87 11.44
N GLY A 572 4.91 5.85 10.71
CA GLY A 572 5.73 4.90 9.97
C GLY A 572 6.18 3.63 10.72
N LYS A 573 5.80 3.40 11.98
CA LYS A 573 6.17 2.16 12.70
C LYS A 573 5.01 1.17 12.82
N SER A 574 5.30 -0.11 12.57
CA SER A 574 4.36 -1.21 12.76
C SER A 574 4.11 -1.49 14.25
N ILE A 575 2.84 -1.63 14.63
CA ILE A 575 2.42 -2.03 15.98
C ILE A 575 2.72 -3.51 16.21
N ASN A 576 3.31 -3.85 17.36
CA ASN A 576 3.55 -5.23 17.79
C ASN A 576 2.33 -5.76 18.57
N LEU A 577 1.47 -6.54 17.90
CA LEU A 577 0.25 -7.06 18.54
C LEU A 577 0.50 -8.24 19.52
N LYS A 578 1.71 -8.82 19.55
CA LYS A 578 2.06 -9.93 20.47
C LYS A 578 1.93 -9.54 21.93
N GLU A 579 2.30 -8.31 22.27
CA GLU A 579 2.21 -7.79 23.65
C GLU A 579 0.78 -7.80 24.19
N SER A 580 -0.21 -7.79 23.29
CA SER A 580 -1.63 -7.79 23.62
C SER A 580 -2.34 -9.08 23.21
N GLU A 581 -1.63 -10.18 23.01
CA GLU A 581 -2.20 -11.47 22.60
C GLU A 581 -3.33 -11.94 23.53
N ASN A 582 -3.14 -11.76 24.83
CA ASN A 582 -4.09 -12.16 25.86
C ASN A 582 -4.93 -10.98 26.41
N ALA A 583 -4.88 -9.80 25.80
CA ALA A 583 -5.53 -8.59 26.31
C ALA A 583 -6.57 -8.03 25.33
N SER A 584 -7.51 -7.24 25.86
CA SER A 584 -8.39 -6.42 25.03
C SER A 584 -7.56 -5.41 24.23
N ARG A 585 -7.99 -5.07 23.02
CA ARG A 585 -7.24 -4.19 22.12
C ARG A 585 -8.04 -2.96 21.73
N ILE A 586 -7.47 -1.77 21.90
CA ILE A 586 -7.96 -0.56 21.25
C ILE A 586 -7.02 -0.26 20.07
N LEU A 587 -7.58 -0.30 18.85
CA LEU A 587 -6.86 -0.19 17.59
C LEU A 587 -7.46 0.92 16.72
N SER A 588 -6.63 1.49 15.85
CA SER A 588 -7.13 2.27 14.71
C SER A 588 -7.72 1.31 13.66
N ILE A 589 -8.53 1.81 12.73
CA ILE A 589 -9.01 1.02 11.57
C ILE A 589 -7.82 0.37 10.85
N HIS A 590 -6.77 1.14 10.58
CA HIS A 590 -5.53 0.68 9.94
C HIS A 590 -4.85 -0.46 10.72
N ALA A 591 -4.69 -0.30 12.04
CA ALA A 591 -4.04 -1.30 12.88
C ALA A 591 -4.89 -2.56 13.12
N SER A 592 -6.22 -2.46 12.96
CA SER A 592 -7.13 -3.61 13.07
C SER A 592 -7.13 -4.52 11.84
N LYS A 593 -6.62 -4.04 10.70
CA LYS A 593 -6.58 -4.80 9.46
C LYS A 593 -5.79 -6.11 9.66
N GLY A 594 -6.27 -7.18 9.04
CA GLY A 594 -5.70 -8.53 9.19
C GLY A 594 -6.06 -9.26 10.49
N ASN A 595 -6.55 -8.58 11.53
CA ASN A 595 -6.85 -9.20 12.83
C ASN A 595 -8.37 -9.27 13.08
N GLY A 596 -8.88 -10.45 13.44
CA GLY A 596 -10.30 -10.66 13.75
C GLY A 596 -10.54 -11.00 15.21
N CYS A 597 -11.66 -10.53 15.77
CA CYS A 597 -12.00 -10.69 17.19
C CYS A 597 -13.41 -11.26 17.37
N GLU A 598 -13.69 -11.98 18.46
CA GLU A 598 -15.04 -12.47 18.76
C GLU A 598 -16.03 -11.30 18.88
N VAL A 599 -15.71 -10.32 19.73
CA VAL A 599 -16.52 -9.12 19.95
C VAL A 599 -15.78 -7.87 19.51
N VAL A 600 -16.40 -7.07 18.65
CA VAL A 600 -15.85 -5.81 18.13
C VAL A 600 -16.76 -4.63 18.47
N PHE A 601 -16.17 -3.57 19.01
CA PHE A 601 -16.81 -2.27 19.17
C PHE A 601 -16.25 -1.30 18.12
N VAL A 602 -17.11 -0.70 17.30
CA VAL A 602 -16.73 0.34 16.34
C VAL A 602 -17.23 1.68 16.87
N LEU A 603 -16.31 2.60 17.16
CA LEU A 603 -16.60 3.84 17.90
C LEU A 603 -16.00 5.05 17.19
N GLY A 604 -16.75 6.17 17.22
CA GLY A 604 -16.29 7.46 16.70
C GLY A 604 -16.19 7.52 15.17
N ILE A 605 -16.90 6.64 14.45
CA ILE A 605 -16.99 6.68 12.98
C ILE A 605 -18.05 7.69 12.53
N THR A 606 -17.65 8.60 11.65
CA THR A 606 -18.46 9.67 11.04
C THR A 606 -17.93 9.97 9.64
N GLU A 607 -18.70 10.67 8.81
CA GLU A 607 -18.23 11.13 7.50
C GLU A 607 -16.94 11.96 7.65
N GLU A 608 -16.89 12.86 8.62
CA GLU A 608 -15.73 13.71 8.91
C GLU A 608 -14.48 12.87 9.25
N THR A 609 -14.61 11.90 10.15
CA THR A 609 -13.46 11.13 10.63
C THR A 609 -12.91 10.16 9.58
N LEU A 610 -13.74 9.61 8.70
CA LEU A 610 -13.26 8.80 7.58
C LEU A 610 -12.65 9.65 6.47
N THR A 611 -13.23 10.83 6.20
CA THR A 611 -12.74 11.76 5.15
C THR A 611 -11.34 12.29 5.46
N ILE A 612 -10.94 12.37 6.73
CA ILE A 612 -9.55 12.72 7.10
C ILE A 612 -8.52 11.79 6.44
N PHE A 613 -8.85 10.51 6.26
CA PHE A 613 -7.96 9.54 5.62
C PHE A 613 -8.26 9.38 4.13
N SER A 614 -9.53 9.39 3.76
CA SER A 614 -9.93 9.16 2.38
C SER A 614 -9.83 10.40 1.50
N LYS A 615 -9.66 11.60 2.07
CA LYS A 615 -9.70 12.93 1.43
C LYS A 615 -11.07 13.32 0.85
N LYS A 616 -11.84 12.36 0.37
CA LYS A 616 -13.19 12.54 -0.19
C LYS A 616 -14.15 11.49 0.36
N LYS A 617 -15.40 11.88 0.62
CA LYS A 617 -16.45 10.94 1.00
C LYS A 617 -16.83 10.02 -0.15
N CYS A 618 -17.32 8.81 0.16
CA CYS A 618 -17.83 7.88 -0.83
C CYS A 618 -16.82 7.59 -1.97
N ASN A 619 -15.52 7.63 -1.72
CA ASN A 619 -14.52 7.08 -2.63
C ASN A 619 -14.09 5.67 -2.15
N LEU A 620 -13.21 4.99 -2.90
CA LEU A 620 -12.81 3.63 -2.56
C LEU A 620 -12.20 3.53 -1.16
N VAL A 621 -11.35 4.49 -0.76
CA VAL A 621 -10.72 4.50 0.56
C VAL A 621 -11.74 4.68 1.67
N TYR A 622 -12.70 5.61 1.50
CA TYR A 622 -13.78 5.87 2.46
C TYR A 622 -14.62 4.61 2.73
N ASP A 623 -15.10 3.98 1.65
CA ASP A 623 -15.92 2.77 1.75
C ASP A 623 -15.10 1.57 2.27
N SER A 624 -13.80 1.50 1.94
CA SER A 624 -12.88 0.49 2.48
C SER A 624 -12.62 0.66 3.98
N LEU A 625 -12.48 1.89 4.48
CA LEU A 625 -12.28 2.16 5.91
C LEU A 625 -13.50 1.68 6.73
N LEU A 626 -14.70 2.00 6.25
CA LEU A 626 -15.94 1.52 6.88
C LEU A 626 -16.03 -0.01 6.80
N HIS A 627 -15.80 -0.59 5.62
CA HIS A 627 -15.85 -2.04 5.40
C HIS A 627 -14.84 -2.80 6.28
N VAL A 628 -13.60 -2.33 6.40
CA VAL A 628 -12.60 -2.93 7.30
C VAL A 628 -13.09 -2.89 8.74
N ALA A 629 -13.60 -1.75 9.22
CA ALA A 629 -14.06 -1.57 10.59
C ALA A 629 -15.20 -2.54 10.95
N ILE A 630 -16.18 -2.72 10.05
CA ILE A 630 -17.38 -3.54 10.32
C ILE A 630 -17.26 -5.02 9.93
N THR A 631 -16.06 -5.48 9.54
CA THR A 631 -15.81 -6.88 9.16
C THR A 631 -14.80 -7.58 10.06
N ARG A 632 -14.31 -6.95 11.13
CA ARG A 632 -13.34 -7.58 12.05
C ARG A 632 -13.96 -8.61 13.01
N GLN A 633 -15.26 -8.53 13.23
CA GLN A 633 -16.00 -9.40 14.14
C GLN A 633 -16.10 -10.83 13.62
N LYS A 634 -16.07 -11.79 14.55
CA LYS A 634 -16.40 -13.20 14.32
C LYS A 634 -17.78 -13.58 14.85
N LYS A 635 -18.19 -12.97 15.97
CA LYS A 635 -19.41 -13.32 16.72
C LYS A 635 -20.37 -12.14 16.88
N SER A 636 -19.91 -11.04 17.47
CA SER A 636 -20.76 -9.89 17.79
C SER A 636 -20.10 -8.56 17.40
N ILE A 637 -20.90 -7.59 16.95
CA ILE A 637 -20.44 -6.21 16.70
C ILE A 637 -21.34 -5.17 17.38
N TYR A 638 -20.72 -4.16 17.99
CA TYR A 638 -21.40 -3.05 18.63
C TYR A 638 -20.94 -1.76 17.96
N ILE A 639 -21.87 -0.95 17.45
CA ILE A 639 -21.55 0.24 16.67
C ILE A 639 -22.13 1.47 17.34
N GLY A 640 -21.24 2.36 17.79
CA GLY A 640 -21.61 3.65 18.34
C GLY A 640 -21.71 4.69 17.23
N ILE A 641 -22.92 5.16 16.92
CA ILE A 641 -23.20 6.13 15.84
C ILE A 641 -23.60 7.48 16.42
N GLU A 642 -23.04 8.54 15.85
CA GLU A 642 -23.47 9.92 16.09
C GLU A 642 -24.66 10.27 15.18
N LYS A 643 -25.79 10.68 15.77
CA LYS A 643 -26.96 11.19 15.02
C LYS A 643 -26.69 12.61 14.51
N ASN A 644 -26.00 12.70 13.38
CA ASN A 644 -25.63 13.96 12.72
C ASN A 644 -26.11 14.04 11.26
N ASN A 645 -26.88 13.04 10.80
CA ASN A 645 -27.36 12.85 9.42
C ASN A 645 -26.27 12.89 8.34
N ASP A 646 -25.03 12.57 8.70
CA ASP A 646 -23.96 12.40 7.72
C ASP A 646 -24.12 11.08 6.94
N ASP A 647 -23.30 10.86 5.91
CA ASP A 647 -23.36 9.63 5.09
C ASP A 647 -23.25 8.34 5.94
N ILE A 648 -22.43 8.34 7.00
CA ILE A 648 -22.29 7.17 7.88
C ILE A 648 -23.57 6.95 8.66
N CYS A 649 -24.11 7.97 9.32
CA CYS A 649 -25.37 7.90 10.05
C CYS A 649 -26.48 7.35 9.14
N ASN A 650 -26.58 7.89 7.91
CA ASN A 650 -27.63 7.54 6.96
C ASN A 650 -27.53 6.09 6.48
N ARG A 651 -26.32 5.51 6.34
CA ARG A 651 -26.15 4.09 5.99
C ARG A 651 -26.69 3.13 7.05
N PHE A 652 -26.74 3.55 8.31
CA PHE A 652 -27.25 2.75 9.42
C PHE A 652 -28.74 2.99 9.72
N THR A 653 -29.42 3.90 9.02
CA THR A 653 -30.86 4.21 9.24
C THR A 653 -31.78 3.01 9.01
N LYS A 654 -31.52 2.24 7.94
CA LYS A 654 -32.21 0.97 7.63
C LYS A 654 -32.09 -0.08 8.73
N LEU A 655 -31.18 0.12 9.68
CA LEU A 655 -30.88 -0.78 10.79
C LEU A 655 -31.35 -0.23 12.15
N GLY A 656 -32.19 0.82 12.17
CA GLY A 656 -32.92 1.28 13.36
C GLY A 656 -32.46 2.61 13.97
N ILE A 657 -31.85 3.51 13.18
CA ILE A 657 -31.59 4.91 13.57
C ILE A 657 -32.57 5.82 12.81
N ASP A 658 -33.33 6.64 13.54
CA ASP A 658 -34.20 7.67 12.93
C ASP A 658 -33.37 8.83 12.37
N GLU A 659 -33.65 9.26 11.14
CA GLU A 659 -33.16 10.53 10.55
C GLU A 659 -33.87 11.73 11.21
N ASP A 660 -33.14 12.83 11.45
CA ASP A 660 -33.72 14.05 12.01
C ASP A 660 -33.42 15.27 11.12
N GLU A 661 -34.32 15.56 10.16
CA GLU A 661 -34.15 16.65 9.18
C GLU A 661 -34.03 18.06 9.79
N GLU A 662 -34.22 18.25 11.10
CA GLU A 662 -34.09 19.55 11.80
C GLU A 662 -32.66 19.87 12.28
N ILE A 663 -31.69 18.96 12.12
CA ILE A 663 -30.34 19.17 12.63
C ILE A 663 -29.54 20.18 11.76
N GLN A 664 -29.20 21.32 12.36
CA GLN A 664 -28.33 22.35 11.77
C GLN A 664 -26.95 21.80 11.36
N PRO A 665 -26.50 22.00 10.10
CA PRO A 665 -25.13 21.68 9.70
C PRO A 665 -24.12 22.43 10.58
N ARG A 666 -23.05 21.76 10.98
CA ARG A 666 -22.09 22.25 11.97
C ARG A 666 -20.79 22.71 11.32
N LEU A 667 -20.38 23.95 11.55
CA LEU A 667 -19.21 24.57 10.91
C LEU A 667 -17.94 24.55 11.78
N GLU A 668 -17.96 23.94 12.97
CA GLU A 668 -16.84 23.95 13.93
C GLU A 668 -15.56 23.24 13.42
N CYS A 669 -15.67 22.40 12.39
CA CYS A 669 -14.53 21.79 11.70
C CYS A 669 -13.69 22.84 10.95
N ILE A 670 -14.31 23.93 10.51
CA ILE A 670 -13.66 25.02 9.77
C ILE A 670 -13.09 26.03 10.76
N LYS A 671 -11.75 26.11 10.84
CA LYS A 671 -11.05 27.00 11.79
C LYS A 671 -10.02 27.84 11.06
N CYS A 672 -9.81 29.07 11.49
CA CYS A 672 -8.71 29.92 11.01
C CYS A 672 -7.31 29.40 11.41
N HIS A 673 -7.23 28.55 12.43
CA HIS A 673 -5.97 28.02 12.94
C HIS A 673 -5.53 26.75 12.19
N ASN A 674 -4.38 26.84 11.55
CA ASN A 674 -3.72 25.78 10.81
C ASN A 674 -2.49 25.29 11.58
N LYS A 675 -2.39 23.96 11.77
CA LYS A 675 -1.23 23.35 12.40
C LYS A 675 -0.08 23.27 11.39
N PHE A 676 1.11 23.70 11.78
CA PHE A 676 2.31 23.59 10.94
C PHE A 676 2.56 22.17 10.43
N SER A 677 2.38 21.15 11.27
CA SER A 677 2.54 19.75 10.86
C SER A 677 1.61 19.30 9.74
N LYS A 678 0.41 19.91 9.61
CA LYS A 678 -0.49 19.60 8.48
C LYS A 678 0.04 20.16 7.17
N VAL A 679 0.66 21.35 7.20
CA VAL A 679 1.31 21.97 6.04
C VAL A 679 2.48 21.09 5.58
N GLN A 680 3.34 20.69 6.52
CA GLN A 680 4.45 19.77 6.26
C GLN A 680 3.99 18.45 5.64
N ASN A 681 2.97 17.82 6.23
CA ASN A 681 2.45 16.55 5.71
C ASN A 681 1.84 16.69 4.32
N TYR A 682 1.19 17.82 4.02
CA TYR A 682 0.68 18.09 2.67
C TYR A 682 1.82 18.18 1.64
N ILE A 683 2.88 18.91 1.97
CA ILE A 683 4.05 19.09 1.10
C ILE A 683 4.80 17.77 0.89
N ASN A 684 5.06 17.01 1.96
CA ASN A 684 5.75 15.72 1.87
C ASN A 684 5.00 14.69 1.02
N ASN A 685 3.67 14.72 1.05
CA ASN A 685 2.81 13.76 0.34
C ASN A 685 2.46 14.18 -1.09
N ASN A 686 2.90 15.36 -1.54
CA ASN A 686 2.72 15.84 -2.89
C ASN A 686 4.05 15.70 -3.64
N ASP A 687 4.17 14.66 -4.48
CA ASP A 687 5.41 14.30 -5.15
C ASP A 687 5.95 15.44 -6.03
N ASP A 688 5.10 16.23 -6.68
CA ASP A 688 5.50 17.35 -7.53
C ASP A 688 6.13 18.48 -6.69
N ILE A 689 5.46 18.87 -5.61
CA ILE A 689 5.95 19.91 -4.69
C ILE A 689 7.27 19.47 -4.04
N PHE A 690 7.33 18.23 -3.55
CA PHE A 690 8.55 17.74 -2.90
C PHE A 690 9.71 17.62 -3.88
N THR A 691 9.47 17.18 -5.11
CA THR A 691 10.52 17.09 -6.16
C THR A 691 11.10 18.48 -6.44
N GLU A 692 10.26 19.51 -6.53
CA GLU A 692 10.72 20.89 -6.70
C GLU A 692 11.62 21.35 -5.54
N ILE A 693 11.22 21.09 -4.30
CA ILE A 693 12.02 21.40 -3.10
C ILE A 693 13.34 20.64 -3.11
N ASN A 694 13.30 19.35 -3.44
CA ASN A 694 14.46 18.49 -3.47
C ASN A 694 15.49 18.99 -4.48
N ASP A 695 15.06 19.30 -5.70
CA ASP A 695 15.95 19.68 -6.80
C ASP A 695 16.52 21.09 -6.64
N LYS A 696 15.74 22.02 -6.05
CA LYS A 696 16.19 23.39 -5.79
C LYS A 696 17.05 23.54 -4.54
N ILE A 697 16.72 22.81 -3.46
CA ILE A 697 17.29 23.06 -2.13
C ILE A 697 18.11 21.87 -1.63
N ILE A 698 17.60 20.63 -1.69
CA ILE A 698 18.23 19.51 -0.98
C ILE A 698 19.44 18.95 -1.75
N GLU A 699 19.26 18.65 -3.03
CA GLU A 699 20.27 18.02 -3.88
C GLU A 699 21.49 18.91 -4.16
N PRO A 700 21.34 20.19 -4.54
CA PRO A 700 22.48 21.07 -4.80
C PRO A 700 23.42 21.21 -3.59
N ASN A 701 22.87 21.11 -2.38
CA ASN A 701 23.62 21.23 -1.13
C ASN A 701 24.14 19.89 -0.58
N ASN A 702 23.80 18.76 -1.22
CA ASN A 702 24.27 17.42 -0.87
C ASN A 702 24.07 17.05 0.62
N TYR A 703 22.91 17.42 1.19
CA TYR A 703 22.60 17.20 2.60
C TYR A 703 22.56 15.73 3.02
N LYS A 704 22.51 14.77 2.07
CA LYS A 704 22.63 13.34 2.38
C LYS A 704 23.93 12.97 3.10
N LYS A 705 25.01 13.74 2.89
CA LYS A 705 26.27 13.58 3.63
C LYS A 705 26.16 13.84 5.14
N LEU A 706 25.05 14.45 5.59
CA LEU A 706 24.80 14.70 7.01
C LEU A 706 24.30 13.45 7.76
N LEU A 707 23.95 12.38 7.06
CA LEU A 707 23.49 11.14 7.69
C LEU A 707 24.62 10.50 8.51
N PRO A 708 24.37 10.09 9.77
CA PRO A 708 25.34 9.35 10.57
C PRO A 708 25.66 7.98 9.96
N ASP A 709 26.94 7.62 9.96
CA ASP A 709 27.40 6.25 9.65
C ASP A 709 26.93 5.30 10.75
N ASN A 710 25.98 4.41 10.43
CA ASN A 710 25.41 3.48 11.40
C ASN A 710 26.11 2.12 11.33
N GLU A 711 27.03 1.81 12.25
CA GLU A 711 27.65 0.47 12.35
C GLU A 711 26.80 -0.54 13.15
N ASP A 712 25.83 -0.09 13.96
CA ASP A 712 25.07 -0.97 14.87
C ASP A 712 23.71 -1.45 14.33
N LYS A 713 23.39 -2.72 14.60
CA LYS A 713 22.10 -3.36 14.27
C LYS A 713 20.95 -2.69 15.03
N LYS A 714 20.05 -2.02 14.29
CA LYS A 714 18.86 -1.36 14.83
C LYS A 714 17.80 -2.36 15.29
N THR A 715 17.39 -2.30 16.56
CA THR A 715 16.18 -2.95 17.09
C THR A 715 14.96 -2.06 16.86
N ILE A 716 13.79 -2.69 16.64
CA ILE A 716 12.50 -1.99 16.53
C ILE A 716 12.22 -1.30 17.87
N ILE A 717 11.98 0.01 17.83
CA ILE A 717 11.77 0.83 19.03
C ILE A 717 10.26 0.93 19.29
N ASP A 718 9.79 0.24 20.33
CA ASP A 718 8.44 0.33 20.87
C ASP A 718 8.14 1.73 21.49
N TRP A 719 6.87 2.09 21.63
CA TRP A 719 6.37 3.35 22.15
C TRP A 719 6.85 3.65 23.57
N GLY A 720 6.90 2.64 24.46
CA GLY A 720 7.45 2.80 25.81
C GLY A 720 8.92 3.23 25.79
N HIS A 721 9.71 2.61 24.92
CA HIS A 721 11.11 2.98 24.69
C HIS A 721 11.26 4.37 24.07
N HIS A 722 10.34 4.76 23.18
CA HIS A 722 10.33 6.08 22.60
C HIS A 722 10.09 7.17 23.65
N ILE A 723 9.10 7.00 24.54
CA ILE A 723 8.82 7.93 25.65
C ILE A 723 10.05 8.08 26.55
N VAL A 724 10.70 6.96 26.92
CA VAL A 724 11.89 6.98 27.77
C VAL A 724 13.05 7.71 27.09
N ARG A 725 13.38 7.37 25.84
CA ARG A 725 14.47 8.02 25.09
C ARG A 725 14.22 9.51 24.91
N TYR A 726 13.00 9.90 24.56
CA TYR A 726 12.63 11.30 24.42
C TYR A 726 12.73 12.05 25.75
N GLY A 727 12.18 11.50 26.84
CA GLY A 727 12.25 12.12 28.17
C GLY A 727 13.69 12.31 28.66
N VAL A 728 14.54 11.30 28.50
CA VAL A 728 15.98 11.37 28.83
C VAL A 728 16.69 12.42 27.98
N LEU A 729 16.44 12.43 26.66
CA LEU A 729 17.07 13.35 25.72
C LEU A 729 16.74 14.80 26.03
N ILE A 730 15.45 15.11 26.24
CA ILE A 730 15.01 16.48 26.54
C ILE A 730 15.53 16.92 27.91
N TYR A 731 15.38 16.13 28.97
CA TYR A 731 15.76 16.55 30.32
C TYR A 731 17.27 16.81 30.43
N ASN A 732 18.10 15.90 29.94
CA ASN A 732 19.56 16.06 30.04
C ASN A 732 20.07 17.19 29.15
N LEU A 733 19.44 17.44 28.00
CA LEU A 733 19.77 18.61 27.18
C LEU A 733 19.44 19.91 27.92
N MET A 734 18.29 19.98 28.61
CA MET A 734 17.91 21.14 29.43
C MET A 734 18.85 21.34 30.62
N LEU A 735 19.22 20.25 31.30
CA LEU A 735 20.21 20.23 32.39
C LEU A 735 21.50 20.93 31.93
N ASN A 736 22.08 20.49 30.82
CA ASN A 736 23.33 21.05 30.34
C ASN A 736 23.19 22.51 29.82
N ILE A 737 22.04 22.89 29.28
CA ILE A 737 21.77 24.29 28.90
C ILE A 737 21.82 25.20 30.11
N ILE A 738 21.05 24.87 31.15
CA ILE A 738 20.94 25.68 32.36
C ILE A 738 22.25 25.71 33.14
N GLU A 739 22.95 24.58 33.28
CA GLU A 739 24.23 24.53 34.00
C GLU A 739 25.26 25.48 33.38
N ASN A 740 25.34 25.54 32.05
CA ASN A 740 26.23 26.48 31.37
C ASN A 740 25.78 27.94 31.49
N GLU A 741 24.49 28.23 31.34
CA GLU A 741 23.98 29.62 31.47
C GLU A 741 24.17 30.19 32.89
N VAL A 742 24.07 29.34 33.92
CA VAL A 742 24.32 29.72 35.33
C VAL A 742 25.80 30.04 35.59
N ILE A 743 26.72 29.37 34.89
CA ILE A 743 28.15 29.70 34.92
C ILE A 743 28.39 31.06 34.23
N GLU A 744 27.65 31.36 33.17
CA GLU A 744 27.83 32.56 32.34
C GLU A 744 27.13 33.83 32.90
N ASN A 745 26.03 33.74 33.67
CA ASN A 745 25.29 34.92 34.21
C ASN A 745 24.60 34.69 35.58
N GLN A 746 24.77 35.63 36.53
CA GLN A 746 24.20 35.54 37.90
C GLN A 746 22.71 35.91 38.03
N GLU A 747 22.10 36.62 37.06
CA GLU A 747 20.67 36.99 37.06
C GLU A 747 19.84 36.19 36.03
N TYR A 748 19.87 34.86 36.11
CA TYR A 748 19.18 34.02 35.12
C TYR A 748 17.71 33.73 35.50
N LYS A 749 16.76 34.22 34.67
CA LYS A 749 15.31 33.89 34.75
C LYS A 749 14.92 32.95 33.61
N ASP A 750 14.97 31.65 33.88
CA ASP A 750 14.64 30.61 32.92
C ASP A 750 13.16 30.21 32.94
N GLN A 751 12.59 29.96 31.76
CA GLN A 751 11.20 29.53 31.58
C GLN A 751 10.98 28.11 32.13
N PHE A 752 11.92 27.19 31.92
CA PHE A 752 11.86 25.82 32.42
C PHE A 752 12.05 25.76 33.94
N ILE A 753 12.96 26.56 34.52
CA ILE A 753 13.04 26.72 35.99
C ILE A 753 11.70 27.20 36.55
N THR A 754 11.02 28.13 35.87
CA THR A 754 9.70 28.62 36.31
C THR A 754 8.65 27.52 36.28
N ILE A 755 8.64 26.67 35.25
CA ILE A 755 7.78 25.48 35.17
C ILE A 755 8.05 24.54 36.35
N LEU A 756 9.32 24.24 36.65
CA LEU A 756 9.70 23.35 37.75
C LEU A 756 9.36 23.93 39.13
N LYS A 757 9.56 25.23 39.36
CA LYS A 757 9.13 25.93 40.59
C LYS A 757 7.61 25.82 40.79
N ASN A 758 6.85 26.01 39.71
CA ASN A 758 5.40 25.87 39.76
C ASN A 758 4.94 24.44 40.02
N LEU A 759 5.69 23.44 39.54
CA LEU A 759 5.41 22.02 39.72
C LEU A 759 5.75 21.53 41.13
N SER A 760 6.88 21.99 41.71
CA SER A 760 7.37 21.52 43.01
C SER A 760 6.49 21.92 44.19
N ASN A 761 5.65 22.93 44.03
CA ASN A 761 4.73 23.44 45.05
C ASN A 761 3.31 22.84 44.98
N LYS A 762 3.02 21.98 43.99
CA LYS A 762 1.69 21.38 43.84
C LYS A 762 1.50 20.18 44.77
N THR A 763 0.28 20.01 45.27
CA THR A 763 -0.10 18.81 46.04
C THR A 763 -0.30 17.61 45.10
N ILE A 764 0.01 16.40 45.55
CA ILE A 764 -0.21 15.17 44.78
C ILE A 764 -1.27 14.35 45.50
N SER A 765 -2.41 14.11 44.84
CA SER A 765 -3.53 13.39 45.45
C SER A 765 -4.07 12.27 44.59
N TYR A 766 -4.65 11.29 45.26
CA TYR A 766 -5.25 10.12 44.65
C TYR A 766 -6.70 10.36 44.30
N TYR A 767 -7.10 9.84 43.15
CA TYR A 767 -8.46 9.89 42.65
C TYR A 767 -8.85 8.55 42.05
N LYS A 768 -10.05 8.07 42.37
CA LYS A 768 -10.69 7.01 41.62
C LYS A 768 -11.13 7.52 40.25
N TYR A 769 -11.36 6.61 39.30
CA TYR A 769 -11.71 6.89 37.90
C TYR A 769 -12.62 8.13 37.69
N GLY A 770 -13.83 8.13 38.26
CA GLY A 770 -14.79 9.22 38.04
C GLY A 770 -14.31 10.59 38.54
N ASN A 771 -13.67 10.63 39.72
CA ASN A 771 -13.14 11.87 40.29
C ASN A 771 -11.85 12.31 39.60
N TYR A 772 -11.04 11.36 39.11
CA TYR A 772 -9.82 11.64 38.37
C TYR A 772 -10.13 12.40 37.08
N ASN A 773 -11.09 11.92 36.29
CA ASN A 773 -11.54 12.59 35.06
C ASN A 773 -12.20 13.96 35.36
N LYS A 774 -12.86 14.11 36.53
CA LYS A 774 -13.32 15.42 37.00
C LYS A 774 -12.16 16.37 37.28
N LYS A 775 -11.07 15.89 37.87
CA LYS A 775 -9.93 16.74 38.16
C LYS A 775 -9.16 17.18 36.91
N LEU A 776 -9.05 16.31 35.91
CA LEU A 776 -8.46 16.66 34.61
C LEU A 776 -9.26 17.78 33.92
N ARG A 777 -10.59 17.78 34.01
CA ARG A 777 -11.43 18.88 33.52
C ARG A 777 -11.12 20.21 34.17
N GLU A 778 -10.97 20.21 35.49
CA GLU A 778 -10.63 21.41 36.25
C GLU A 778 -9.30 22.00 35.75
N ILE A 779 -8.32 21.13 35.46
CA ILE A 779 -7.02 21.53 34.89
C ILE A 779 -7.19 22.16 33.50
N ASP A 780 -7.94 21.53 32.60
CA ASP A 780 -8.14 22.06 31.24
C ASP A 780 -8.80 23.44 31.25
N ASP A 781 -9.82 23.62 32.09
CA ASP A 781 -10.54 24.90 32.21
C ASP A 781 -9.68 25.98 32.87
N ASN A 782 -8.87 25.62 33.85
CA ASN A 782 -7.89 26.52 34.43
C ASN A 782 -6.87 26.96 33.39
N ASN A 783 -6.36 26.04 32.57
CA ASN A 783 -5.36 26.35 31.53
C ASN A 783 -5.92 27.32 30.48
N LYS A 784 -7.17 27.13 30.03
CA LYS A 784 -7.85 28.09 29.13
C LYS A 784 -7.98 29.47 29.75
N LYS A 785 -8.36 29.54 31.03
CA LYS A 785 -8.56 30.79 31.78
C LYS A 785 -7.25 31.38 32.32
N ARG A 786 -6.11 30.72 32.09
CA ARG A 786 -4.78 31.08 32.63
C ARG A 786 -4.77 31.16 34.17
N LEU A 787 -5.52 30.26 34.81
CA LEU A 787 -5.57 30.09 36.26
C LEU A 787 -4.54 29.05 36.72
N ASN A 788 -4.08 29.16 37.97
CA ASN A 788 -3.11 28.23 38.54
C ASN A 788 -3.78 26.93 39.01
N ASN A 789 -3.22 25.80 38.61
CA ASN A 789 -3.58 24.48 39.14
C ASN A 789 -2.83 24.20 40.45
N SER A 790 -3.54 23.86 41.54
CA SER A 790 -2.95 23.62 42.87
C SER A 790 -2.46 22.18 43.10
N GLU A 791 -2.85 21.26 42.22
CA GLU A 791 -2.79 19.82 42.49
C GLU A 791 -2.45 19.02 41.21
N ILE A 792 -1.68 17.95 41.38
CA ILE A 792 -1.38 16.93 40.37
C ILE A 792 -2.20 15.67 40.70
N PRO A 793 -3.21 15.30 39.87
CA PRO A 793 -4.04 14.14 40.15
C PRO A 793 -3.34 12.83 39.76
N LEU A 794 -3.49 11.80 40.60
CA LEU A 794 -3.08 10.42 40.31
C LEU A 794 -4.28 9.48 40.30
N LEU A 795 -4.43 8.70 39.22
CA LEU A 795 -5.45 7.66 39.15
C LEU A 795 -5.06 6.50 40.07
N MET A 796 -6.00 6.09 40.93
CA MET A 796 -5.91 4.89 41.76
C MET A 796 -7.01 3.92 41.35
N PHE A 797 -6.61 2.72 40.91
CA PHE A 797 -7.53 1.63 40.56
C PHE A 797 -8.17 1.02 41.81
N ASP A 798 -9.32 0.36 41.64
CA ASP A 798 -10.04 -0.31 42.73
C ASP A 798 -9.35 -1.63 43.11
N THR A 799 -8.17 -1.52 43.72
CA THR A 799 -7.31 -2.66 44.07
C THR A 799 -6.94 -2.68 45.55
N ASN A 800 -6.64 -3.88 46.09
CA ASN A 800 -6.11 -4.02 47.45
C ASN A 800 -4.60 -3.75 47.52
N GLU A 801 -4.08 -3.61 48.75
CA GLU A 801 -2.70 -3.21 49.01
C GLU A 801 -1.64 -4.20 48.52
N ASN A 802 -2.04 -5.46 48.30
CA ASN A 802 -1.13 -6.52 47.88
C ASN A 802 -0.89 -6.50 46.35
N THR A 803 -1.80 -5.89 45.59
CA THR A 803 -1.71 -5.82 44.12
C THR A 803 -0.56 -4.92 43.64
N LYS A 804 -0.03 -5.24 42.45
CA LYS A 804 0.98 -4.41 41.79
C LYS A 804 0.49 -3.02 41.40
N TYR A 805 -0.77 -2.89 41.00
CA TYR A 805 -1.35 -1.59 40.68
C TYR A 805 -1.32 -0.65 41.88
N TYR A 806 -1.79 -1.09 43.06
CA TYR A 806 -1.72 -0.27 44.27
C TYR A 806 -0.29 0.10 44.64
N LYS A 807 0.62 -0.88 44.62
CA LYS A 807 2.05 -0.66 44.90
C LYS A 807 2.67 0.36 43.94
N TYR A 808 2.43 0.23 42.63
CA TYR A 808 2.92 1.18 41.63
C TYR A 808 2.29 2.56 41.75
N THR A 809 1.02 2.68 42.13
CA THR A 809 0.40 3.98 42.41
C THR A 809 1.12 4.70 43.56
N ASN A 810 1.48 3.97 44.63
CA ASN A 810 2.22 4.53 45.76
C ASN A 810 3.67 4.86 45.41
N ILE A 811 4.39 3.93 44.78
CA ILE A 811 5.76 4.15 44.31
C ILE A 811 5.82 5.36 43.37
N LEU A 812 4.87 5.50 42.45
CA LEU A 812 4.82 6.65 41.54
C LEU A 812 4.67 7.96 42.33
N LYS A 813 3.80 8.00 43.34
CA LYS A 813 3.68 9.18 44.21
C LYS A 813 4.99 9.48 44.95
N ASP A 814 5.65 8.45 45.49
CA ASP A 814 6.93 8.62 46.19
C ASP A 814 8.01 9.17 45.24
N ILE A 815 8.07 8.66 44.00
CA ILE A 815 8.97 9.17 42.96
C ILE A 815 8.65 10.64 42.65
N MET A 816 7.37 10.98 42.48
CA MET A 816 6.96 12.37 42.22
C MET A 816 7.32 13.30 43.38
N LEU A 817 7.14 12.87 44.63
CA LEU A 817 7.55 13.62 45.82
C LEU A 817 9.07 13.77 45.89
N ASN A 818 9.83 12.73 45.55
CA ASN A 818 11.29 12.80 45.45
C ASN A 818 11.73 13.83 44.40
N ILE A 819 11.11 13.82 43.22
CA ILE A 819 11.34 14.81 42.15
C ILE A 819 11.03 16.23 42.66
N GLN A 820 9.89 16.45 43.32
CA GLN A 820 9.55 17.77 43.88
C GLN A 820 10.55 18.24 44.94
N SER A 821 11.03 17.33 45.80
CA SER A 821 12.05 17.61 46.82
C SER A 821 13.37 18.03 46.18
N LYS A 822 13.85 17.21 45.22
CA LYS A 822 15.06 17.50 44.43
C LYS A 822 14.99 18.84 43.72
N ILE A 823 13.86 19.15 43.08
CA ILE A 823 13.65 20.45 42.42
C ILE A 823 13.78 21.58 43.44
N LYS A 824 13.18 21.47 44.64
CA LYS A 824 13.29 22.50 45.68
C LYS A 824 14.73 22.69 46.17
N GLU A 825 15.47 21.61 46.39
CA GLU A 825 16.87 21.64 46.83
C GLU A 825 17.77 22.29 45.77
N TYR A 826 17.73 21.80 44.52
CA TYR A 826 18.67 22.23 43.48
C TYR A 826 18.37 23.63 42.93
N LEU A 827 17.10 24.05 42.91
CA LEU A 827 16.77 25.40 42.47
C LEU A 827 17.19 26.50 43.47
N GLN A 828 17.47 26.17 44.73
CA GLN A 828 18.05 27.14 45.69
C GLN A 828 19.47 27.55 45.30
N ILE A 829 20.19 26.65 44.62
CA ILE A 829 21.55 26.89 44.11
C ILE A 829 21.56 27.16 42.60
N ASN A 830 20.41 27.51 42.02
CA ASN A 830 20.21 27.74 40.58
C ASN A 830 20.69 26.59 39.69
N ARG A 831 20.48 25.32 40.10
CA ARG A 831 20.80 24.14 39.28
C ARG A 831 19.56 23.29 39.06
N LEU A 832 19.59 22.44 38.03
CA LEU A 832 18.60 21.39 37.86
C LEU A 832 19.05 20.12 38.61
N PRO A 833 18.10 19.34 39.17
CA PRO A 833 18.46 18.14 39.89
C PRO A 833 18.92 17.01 38.94
N PRO A 834 19.84 16.13 39.38
CA PRO A 834 20.08 14.89 38.67
C PRO A 834 18.84 14.00 38.77
N LEU A 835 18.35 13.55 37.61
CA LEU A 835 17.22 12.63 37.52
C LEU A 835 17.66 11.39 36.75
N CYS A 836 17.26 10.22 37.26
CA CYS A 836 17.42 9.00 36.48
C CYS A 836 16.42 8.94 35.30
N PRO A 837 16.61 8.03 34.32
CA PRO A 837 15.71 7.92 33.18
C PRO A 837 14.23 7.73 33.53
N LEU A 838 13.90 6.96 34.57
CA LEU A 838 12.52 6.82 35.05
C LEU A 838 11.98 8.15 35.59
N GLU A 839 12.76 8.86 36.40
CA GLU A 839 12.38 10.17 36.95
C GLU A 839 12.23 11.22 35.84
N CYS A 840 13.03 11.19 34.77
CA CYS A 840 12.86 12.06 33.61
C CYS A 840 11.48 11.86 32.95
N VAL A 841 11.05 10.60 32.80
CA VAL A 841 9.73 10.28 32.24
C VAL A 841 8.61 10.69 33.18
N VAL A 842 8.75 10.43 34.49
CA VAL A 842 7.75 10.84 35.48
C VAL A 842 7.64 12.36 35.55
N LEU A 843 8.74 13.11 35.48
CA LEU A 843 8.72 14.57 35.41
C LEU A 843 8.00 15.05 34.14
N LEU A 844 8.29 14.45 32.98
CA LEU A 844 7.61 14.77 31.73
C LEU A 844 6.09 14.50 31.84
N PHE A 845 5.70 13.37 32.43
CA PHE A 845 4.30 13.05 32.72
C PHE A 845 3.65 14.10 33.63
N MET A 846 4.31 14.53 34.71
CA MET A 846 3.80 15.57 35.60
C MET A 846 3.57 16.90 34.88
N ILE A 847 4.52 17.33 34.04
CA ILE A 847 4.42 18.56 33.24
C ILE A 847 3.26 18.44 32.25
N ARG A 848 3.21 17.35 31.47
CA ARG A 848 2.15 17.10 30.47
C ARG A 848 0.77 17.06 31.10
N LEU A 849 0.62 16.47 32.28
CA LEU A 849 -0.65 16.40 32.99
C LEU A 849 -1.15 17.78 33.44
N ILE A 850 -0.25 18.66 33.89
CA ILE A 850 -0.62 20.01 34.32
C ILE A 850 -0.87 20.94 33.12
N ASP A 851 -0.09 20.84 32.06
CA ASP A 851 -0.19 21.74 30.91
C ASP A 851 -1.34 21.34 29.96
N ASN A 852 -1.58 20.03 29.83
CA ASN A 852 -2.54 19.49 28.86
C ASN A 852 -3.72 18.74 29.48
N GLY A 853 -3.75 18.54 30.80
CA GLY A 853 -4.85 17.86 31.50
C GLY A 853 -5.27 16.57 30.81
N SER A 854 -6.50 16.54 30.29
CA SER A 854 -7.08 15.38 29.60
C SER A 854 -6.47 15.04 28.24
N TYR A 855 -5.76 15.99 27.62
CA TYR A 855 -5.09 15.84 26.33
C TYR A 855 -3.63 15.40 26.46
N SER A 856 -3.21 14.98 27.66
CA SER A 856 -1.88 14.44 27.89
C SER A 856 -1.61 13.27 26.93
N ASP A 857 -0.45 13.32 26.28
CA ASP A 857 0.06 12.30 25.36
C ASP A 857 0.56 11.06 26.10
N ILE A 858 1.05 11.25 27.33
CA ILE A 858 1.48 10.21 28.27
C ILE A 858 0.33 9.89 29.23
N SER A 859 -0.13 8.64 29.22
CA SER A 859 -1.16 8.13 30.14
C SER A 859 -0.56 7.49 31.39
N ILE A 860 -1.37 7.34 32.44
CA ILE A 860 -0.96 6.58 33.63
C ILE A 860 -0.63 5.10 33.30
N MET A 861 -1.30 4.53 32.29
CA MET A 861 -1.03 3.16 31.82
C MET A 861 0.34 3.04 31.16
N ASP A 862 0.81 4.08 30.47
CA ASP A 862 2.16 4.14 29.91
C ASP A 862 3.20 4.14 31.05
N ILE A 863 2.97 4.94 32.09
CA ILE A 863 3.85 5.01 33.28
C ILE A 863 3.92 3.67 34.01
N TYR A 864 2.80 3.01 34.27
CA TYR A 864 2.81 1.70 34.92
C TYR A 864 3.51 0.62 34.10
N SER A 865 3.38 0.68 32.77
CA SER A 865 4.09 -0.25 31.88
C SER A 865 5.61 -0.03 31.96
N ILE A 866 6.06 1.23 32.00
CA ILE A 866 7.48 1.56 32.17
C ILE A 866 7.96 1.12 33.57
N MET A 867 7.22 1.42 34.64
CA MET A 867 7.57 0.99 35.99
C MET A 867 7.67 -0.53 36.11
N TYR A 868 6.78 -1.27 35.46
CA TYR A 868 6.87 -2.74 35.41
C TYR A 868 8.16 -3.23 34.76
N CYS A 869 8.62 -2.58 33.70
CA CYS A 869 9.91 -2.91 33.07
C CYS A 869 11.08 -2.67 34.04
N TYR A 870 11.05 -1.56 34.79
CA TYR A 870 12.05 -1.25 35.81
C TYR A 870 12.03 -2.25 36.97
N ASP A 871 10.84 -2.59 37.47
CA ASP A 871 10.67 -3.57 38.55
C ASP A 871 11.18 -4.95 38.16
N SER A 872 10.86 -5.39 36.94
CA SER A 872 11.32 -6.68 36.39
C SER A 872 12.85 -6.76 36.19
N CYS A 873 13.54 -5.62 36.17
CA CYS A 873 14.98 -5.52 35.95
C CYS A 873 15.74 -5.00 37.18
N SER A 874 15.11 -4.95 38.36
CA SER A 874 15.64 -4.31 39.57
C SER A 874 17.03 -4.83 40.00
N ASN A 875 17.35 -6.09 39.72
CA ASN A 875 18.66 -6.70 40.03
C ASN A 875 19.84 -6.10 39.27
N GLU A 876 19.59 -5.48 38.12
CA GLU A 876 20.62 -4.78 37.32
C GLU A 876 20.71 -3.29 37.68
N ILE A 877 19.83 -2.81 38.58
CA ILE A 877 19.87 -1.45 39.12
C ILE A 877 20.75 -1.48 40.36
N ASP A 878 22.03 -1.19 40.18
CA ASP A 878 23.02 -1.18 41.26
C ASP A 878 22.78 -0.06 42.30
N MET A 879 23.46 -0.15 43.45
CA MET A 879 23.41 0.94 44.45
C MET A 879 24.01 2.24 43.90
N GLU A 880 24.97 2.15 42.98
CA GLU A 880 25.60 3.30 42.31
C GLU A 880 24.56 4.15 41.57
N HIS A 881 23.57 3.53 40.94
CA HIS A 881 22.44 4.22 40.31
C HIS A 881 21.67 5.11 41.29
N THR A 882 21.38 4.58 42.48
CA THR A 882 20.64 5.27 43.53
C THR A 882 21.46 6.41 44.12
N GLU A 883 22.74 6.17 44.39
CA GLU A 883 23.67 7.16 44.92
C GLU A 883 23.93 8.31 43.91
N LYS A 884 24.24 7.98 42.65
CA LYS A 884 24.54 8.96 41.58
C LYS A 884 23.36 9.88 41.31
N ASN A 885 22.14 9.34 41.27
CA ASN A 885 20.95 10.10 40.91
C ASN A 885 20.16 10.59 42.13
N LYS A 886 20.49 10.19 43.37
CA LYS A 886 19.65 10.36 44.56
C LYS A 886 18.19 9.90 44.34
N CYS A 887 17.98 8.87 43.52
CA CYS A 887 16.64 8.36 43.22
C CYS A 887 16.19 7.35 44.28
N ILE A 888 14.93 6.90 44.24
CA ILE A 888 14.42 5.89 45.17
C ILE A 888 14.19 4.53 44.50
N CYS A 889 14.62 4.36 43.25
CA CYS A 889 14.33 3.19 42.42
C CYS A 889 14.72 1.87 43.09
N HIS A 890 15.94 1.78 43.64
CA HIS A 890 16.43 0.56 44.29
C HIS A 890 15.59 0.17 45.53
N ASN A 891 15.07 1.16 46.27
CA ASN A 891 14.25 0.89 47.46
C ASN A 891 12.81 0.50 47.08
N CYS A 892 12.32 1.01 45.94
CA CYS A 892 10.94 0.82 45.49
C CYS A 892 10.73 -0.46 44.68
N PHE A 893 11.76 -0.97 44.00
CA PHE A 893 11.66 -2.10 43.08
C PHE A 893 12.46 -3.28 43.58
N ASN A 894 11.77 -4.39 43.88
CA ASN A 894 12.34 -5.53 44.59
C ASN A 894 12.01 -6.89 43.93
N GLU A 895 11.29 -6.91 42.79
CA GLU A 895 10.90 -8.17 42.17
C GLU A 895 11.98 -8.77 41.28
N CYS A 896 12.76 -9.68 41.88
CA CYS A 896 13.66 -10.55 41.15
C CYS A 896 12.88 -11.65 40.39
N ASN A 897 12.97 -11.70 39.06
CA ASN A 897 12.74 -12.95 38.32
C ASN A 897 14.10 -13.54 37.93
N PHE A 898 14.62 -14.45 38.76
CA PHE A 898 15.94 -15.06 38.59
C PHE A 898 16.05 -16.09 37.44
N ASN A 899 14.95 -16.51 36.80
CA ASN A 899 14.92 -17.78 36.06
C ASN A 899 14.50 -17.74 34.58
N ASN A 900 14.52 -16.61 33.86
CA ASN A 900 14.19 -16.63 32.42
C ASN A 900 15.14 -15.80 31.55
N ASN A 901 15.75 -16.44 30.56
CA ASN A 901 16.49 -15.80 29.45
C ASN A 901 15.63 -14.83 28.61
N SER A 902 14.31 -14.78 28.83
CA SER A 902 13.39 -13.91 28.09
C SER A 902 13.49 -12.42 28.42
N TYR A 903 14.21 -12.03 29.48
CA TYR A 903 14.30 -10.63 29.94
C TYR A 903 15.57 -9.91 29.50
N ASP A 904 16.49 -10.58 28.81
CA ASP A 904 17.77 -10.00 28.38
C ASP A 904 17.60 -8.77 27.47
N GLU A 905 16.59 -8.78 26.60
CA GLU A 905 16.31 -7.66 25.71
C GLU A 905 15.83 -6.42 26.49
N ILE A 906 14.93 -6.61 27.46
CA ILE A 906 14.39 -5.54 28.31
C ILE A 906 15.51 -4.97 29.19
N ARG A 907 16.32 -5.83 29.82
CA ARG A 907 17.48 -5.43 30.64
C ARG A 907 18.51 -4.65 29.84
N LYS A 908 18.92 -5.16 28.69
CA LYS A 908 19.83 -4.46 27.76
C LYS A 908 19.25 -3.11 27.37
N SER A 909 17.96 -3.03 27.10
CA SER A 909 17.36 -1.76 26.72
C SER A 909 17.29 -0.73 27.85
N ILE A 910 17.02 -1.14 29.09
CA ILE A 910 17.07 -0.21 30.24
C ILE A 910 18.50 0.30 30.43
N LYS A 911 19.50 -0.59 30.40
CA LYS A 911 20.92 -0.22 30.49
C LYS A 911 21.34 0.77 29.39
N ASN A 912 20.89 0.52 28.16
CA ASN A 912 21.15 1.42 27.02
C ASN A 912 20.62 2.84 27.27
N HIS A 913 19.50 3.02 27.97
CA HIS A 913 18.99 4.36 28.28
C HIS A 913 19.92 5.16 29.20
N TYR A 914 20.71 4.50 30.05
CA TYR A 914 21.73 5.16 30.87
C TYR A 914 22.96 5.53 30.06
N ASN A 915 23.43 4.64 29.18
CA ASN A 915 24.52 4.95 28.25
C ASN A 915 24.17 6.17 27.37
N ASN A 916 22.91 6.30 26.98
CA ASN A 916 22.43 7.47 26.22
C ASN A 916 22.63 8.80 26.98
N VAL A 917 22.62 8.83 28.32
CA VAL A 917 22.82 10.06 29.10
C VAL A 917 24.23 10.62 28.87
N GLU A 918 25.25 9.75 28.94
CA GLU A 918 26.65 10.15 28.69
C GLU A 918 26.86 10.59 27.24
N HIS A 919 26.20 9.89 26.31
CA HIS A 919 26.14 10.27 24.90
C HIS A 919 25.55 11.68 24.71
N ILE A 920 24.43 12.00 25.41
CA ILE A 920 23.78 13.32 25.32
C ILE A 920 24.67 14.42 25.90
N ASN A 921 25.33 14.17 27.03
CA ASN A 921 26.25 15.14 27.63
C ASN A 921 27.42 15.44 26.68
N THR A 922 27.99 14.41 26.07
CA THR A 922 29.03 14.54 25.04
C THR A 922 28.52 15.33 23.84
N THR A 923 27.31 15.01 23.37
CA THR A 923 26.67 15.70 22.23
C THR A 923 26.47 17.19 22.51
N TYR A 924 26.03 17.54 23.72
CA TYR A 924 25.84 18.93 24.08
C TYR A 924 27.18 19.68 24.27
N TYR A 925 28.21 19.03 24.83
CA TYR A 925 29.57 19.58 24.87
C TYR A 925 30.07 19.90 23.45
N ASN A 926 29.92 18.94 22.53
CA ASN A 926 30.27 19.12 21.12
C ASN A 926 29.46 20.25 20.46
N TYR A 927 28.18 20.39 20.80
CA TYR A 927 27.33 21.51 20.38
C TYR A 927 27.89 22.86 20.84
N LYS A 928 28.20 23.00 22.13
CA LYS A 928 28.78 24.24 22.69
C LYS A 928 30.12 24.56 22.03
N LYS A 929 30.99 23.56 21.91
CA LYS A 929 32.27 23.68 21.21
C LYS A 929 32.09 24.13 19.77
N TYR A 930 31.14 23.56 19.03
CA TYR A 930 30.86 23.94 17.65
C TYR A 930 30.39 25.40 17.54
N ILE A 931 29.43 25.84 18.34
CA ILE A 931 28.92 27.22 18.24
C ILE A 931 29.96 28.26 18.66
N THR A 932 30.84 27.94 19.61
CA THR A 932 31.89 28.85 20.07
C THR A 932 33.08 28.85 19.10
N ASP A 933 33.64 27.69 18.78
CA ASP A 933 34.89 27.60 18.02
C ASP A 933 34.67 27.79 16.51
N LYS A 934 33.56 27.26 15.96
CA LYS A 934 33.29 27.29 14.52
C LYS A 934 32.39 28.44 14.11
N LEU A 935 31.30 28.67 14.84
CA LEU A 935 30.34 29.73 14.48
C LEU A 935 30.63 31.08 15.15
N GLN A 936 31.55 31.12 16.13
CA GLN A 936 31.92 32.34 16.87
C GLN A 936 30.70 33.03 17.49
N ILE A 937 29.76 32.24 18.00
CA ILE A 937 28.53 32.72 18.64
C ILE A 937 28.75 32.78 20.15
N GLU A 938 28.67 33.99 20.68
CA GLU A 938 28.69 34.24 22.12
C GLU A 938 27.28 34.56 22.65
N ASN A 939 27.04 34.31 23.95
CA ASN A 939 25.82 34.72 24.68
C ASN A 939 24.50 34.25 24.04
N MET A 940 24.46 33.00 23.57
CA MET A 940 23.25 32.37 23.05
C MET A 940 22.23 32.15 24.19
N LYS A 941 21.01 32.67 24.03
CA LYS A 941 19.89 32.50 24.97
C LYS A 941 18.87 31.53 24.41
N TYR A 942 18.38 30.60 25.23
CA TYR A 942 17.45 29.57 24.77
C TYR A 942 16.00 29.87 25.19
N ASN A 943 15.06 29.57 24.30
CA ASN A 943 13.64 29.48 24.58
C ASN A 943 13.17 28.04 24.36
N ILE A 944 12.34 27.55 25.26
CA ILE A 944 11.95 26.14 25.35
C ILE A 944 10.43 26.04 25.17
N PHE A 945 9.97 25.08 24.35
CA PHE A 945 8.56 24.94 23.94
C PHE A 945 7.97 26.28 23.46
N HIS A 946 8.73 26.98 22.62
CA HIS A 946 8.46 28.37 22.24
C HIS A 946 7.64 28.44 20.95
N LYS A 947 6.56 29.21 20.96
CA LYS A 947 5.63 29.32 19.83
C LYS A 947 6.01 30.50 18.91
N ILE A 948 6.06 30.23 17.62
CA ILE A 948 6.29 31.22 16.56
C ILE A 948 5.17 31.10 15.53
N SER A 949 4.53 32.23 15.22
CA SER A 949 3.48 32.34 14.21
C SER A 949 4.02 32.93 12.91
N PHE A 950 3.49 32.42 11.80
CA PHE A 950 3.78 32.86 10.44
C PHE A 950 3.04 34.16 10.10
N GLY A 951 3.74 35.08 9.43
CA GLY A 951 3.15 36.25 8.79
C GLY A 951 2.49 37.24 9.74
N LYS A 952 1.80 38.23 9.19
CA LYS A 952 0.98 39.17 9.97
C LYS A 952 -0.26 38.47 10.50
N LYS A 953 -0.75 38.91 11.67
CA LYS A 953 -2.00 38.42 12.24
C LYS A 953 -3.14 38.63 11.25
N ASN A 954 -3.82 37.55 10.91
CA ASN A 954 -4.90 37.53 9.93
C ASN A 954 -6.13 36.83 10.54
N LYS A 955 -7.32 37.35 10.27
CA LYS A 955 -8.59 36.78 10.79
C LYS A 955 -9.01 35.51 10.06
N ASN A 956 -8.55 35.33 8.82
CA ASN A 956 -8.83 34.16 8.00
C ASN A 956 -7.92 32.98 8.35
N PHE A 957 -6.62 33.24 8.49
CA PHE A 957 -5.61 32.18 8.60
C PHE A 957 -4.58 32.49 9.68
N THR A 958 -4.14 31.46 10.39
CA THR A 958 -3.03 31.51 11.33
C THR A 958 -2.26 30.20 11.23
N ILE A 959 -0.97 30.25 10.93
CA ILE A 959 -0.08 29.09 10.98
C ILE A 959 0.91 29.32 12.11
N MET A 960 1.03 28.35 13.02
CA MET A 960 1.91 28.44 14.18
C MET A 960 2.66 27.12 14.37
N ASN A 961 3.94 27.23 14.73
CA ASN A 961 4.74 26.10 15.17
C ASN A 961 5.24 26.30 16.60
N GLU A 962 5.44 25.20 17.33
CA GLU A 962 6.06 25.18 18.66
C GLU A 962 7.43 24.52 18.54
N TYR A 963 8.48 25.27 18.82
CA TYR A 963 9.87 24.81 18.78
C TYR A 963 10.25 24.26 20.15
N THR A 964 10.70 23.00 20.19
CA THR A 964 11.13 22.37 21.45
C THR A 964 12.25 23.16 22.09
N ILE A 965 13.26 23.56 21.31
CA ILE A 965 14.32 24.48 21.71
C ILE A 965 14.61 25.41 20.53
N ILE A 966 14.71 26.71 20.82
CA ILE A 966 15.22 27.70 19.90
C ILE A 966 16.12 28.69 20.64
N GLY A 967 17.39 28.73 20.24
CA GLY A 967 18.38 29.68 20.69
C GLY A 967 18.36 30.96 19.84
N HIS A 968 18.60 32.10 20.47
CA HIS A 968 18.89 33.35 19.79
C HIS A 968 20.06 34.11 20.46
N SER A 969 20.85 34.79 19.64
CA SER A 969 21.82 35.80 20.05
C SER A 969 21.51 37.13 19.35
N THR A 970 22.44 38.09 19.36
CA THR A 970 22.27 39.37 18.65
C THR A 970 22.06 39.15 17.14
N ASN A 971 22.86 38.26 16.53
CA ASN A 971 22.90 38.09 15.07
C ASN A 971 22.50 36.68 14.60
N HIS A 972 22.31 35.73 15.50
CA HIS A 972 22.11 34.32 15.15
C HIS A 972 20.86 33.73 15.79
N VAL A 973 20.29 32.73 15.13
CA VAL A 973 19.21 31.86 15.63
C VAL A 973 19.63 30.42 15.37
N ILE A 974 19.46 29.56 16.37
CA ILE A 974 19.66 28.11 16.23
C ILE A 974 18.38 27.43 16.69
N TYR A 975 17.71 26.67 15.84
CA TYR A 975 16.60 25.85 16.28
C TYR A 975 16.96 24.37 16.17
N PHE A 976 16.39 23.58 17.09
CA PHE A 976 16.76 22.19 17.26
C PHE A 976 15.67 21.27 16.72
N ILE A 977 16.07 20.33 15.85
CA ILE A 977 15.26 19.16 15.49
C ILE A 977 15.79 17.98 16.30
N ILE A 978 14.98 17.49 17.23
CA ILE A 978 15.36 16.44 18.18
C ILE A 978 14.65 15.15 17.77
N LYS A 979 15.40 14.17 17.26
CA LYS A 979 14.84 12.88 16.82
C LYS A 979 15.74 11.74 17.32
N PRO A 980 15.21 10.71 18.00
CA PRO A 980 16.02 9.59 18.50
C PRO A 980 16.87 8.91 17.42
N GLN A 981 16.42 8.90 16.17
CA GLN A 981 17.15 8.35 15.03
C GLN A 981 17.09 9.31 13.84
N PHE A 982 18.17 9.37 13.05
CA PHE A 982 18.26 10.12 11.80
C PHE A 982 18.95 9.25 10.74
N ASN A 983 18.20 8.80 9.74
CA ASN A 983 18.66 7.83 8.75
C ASN A 983 17.93 8.00 7.41
N GLU A 984 18.27 7.20 6.40
CA GLU A 984 17.71 7.29 5.05
C GLU A 984 16.17 7.24 5.01
N LEU A 985 15.51 6.55 5.95
CA LEU A 985 14.04 6.42 5.96
C LEU A 985 13.34 7.72 6.36
N ASN A 986 13.93 8.52 7.25
CA ASN A 986 13.32 9.77 7.75
C ASN A 986 14.03 11.04 7.27
N PHE A 987 15.10 10.89 6.47
CA PHE A 987 15.90 11.98 5.94
C PHE A 987 15.05 13.06 5.27
N ASN A 988 14.23 12.67 4.29
CA ASN A 988 13.42 13.61 3.50
C ASN A 988 12.40 14.37 4.36
N ASN A 989 11.76 13.68 5.31
CA ASN A 989 10.79 14.32 6.21
C ASN A 989 11.48 15.36 7.12
N ILE A 990 12.65 15.02 7.68
CA ILE A 990 13.43 15.94 8.53
C ILE A 990 13.98 17.13 7.72
N MET A 991 14.39 16.91 6.47
CA MET A 991 14.80 18.02 5.59
C MET A 991 13.62 18.96 5.28
N CYS A 992 12.44 18.42 4.96
CA CYS A 992 11.25 19.24 4.76
C CYS A 992 10.84 20.00 6.03
N GLU A 993 10.89 19.35 7.20
CA GLU A 993 10.68 19.98 8.50
C GLU A 993 11.65 21.17 8.69
N SER A 994 12.92 20.97 8.35
CA SER A 994 13.95 22.01 8.47
C SER A 994 13.73 23.20 7.53
N ILE A 995 13.42 22.93 6.26
CA ILE A 995 13.16 23.98 5.27
C ILE A 995 11.98 24.86 5.70
N LEU A 996 10.86 24.23 6.08
CA LEU A 996 9.67 24.94 6.50
C LEU A 996 9.88 25.69 7.83
N ASN A 997 10.62 25.13 8.78
CA ASN A 997 10.96 25.82 10.03
C ASN A 997 11.80 27.07 9.78
N ASN A 998 12.79 26.97 8.90
CA ASN A 998 13.62 28.12 8.55
C ASN A 998 12.77 29.22 7.89
N PHE A 999 11.91 28.86 6.92
CA PHE A 999 10.97 29.78 6.27
C PHE A 999 10.01 30.45 7.27
N MET A 1000 9.50 29.71 8.27
CA MET A 1000 8.66 30.24 9.34
C MET A 1000 9.39 31.25 10.23
N ILE A 1001 10.65 30.99 10.59
CA ILE A 1001 11.44 31.88 11.43
C ILE A 1001 11.75 33.19 10.68
N LEU A 1002 12.11 33.11 9.39
CA LEU A 1002 12.33 34.28 8.53
C LEU A 1002 11.07 35.16 8.40
N ASN A 1003 9.91 34.53 8.40
CA ASN A 1003 8.59 35.17 8.28
C ASN A 1003 7.81 35.22 9.62
N CYS A 1004 8.52 35.29 10.74
CA CYS A 1004 7.87 35.40 12.04
C CYS A 1004 7.08 36.73 12.19
N THR A 1005 5.92 36.64 12.83
CA THR A 1005 4.99 37.75 12.99
C THR A 1005 5.58 38.98 13.71
N SER A 1006 5.29 40.18 13.18
CA SER A 1006 5.63 41.46 13.80
C SER A 1006 4.72 41.81 14.99
N ASP A 1007 3.55 41.18 15.11
CA ASP A 1007 2.55 41.50 16.13
C ASP A 1007 2.96 41.03 17.55
N TYR A 1008 3.96 40.16 17.64
CA TYR A 1008 4.57 39.74 18.89
C TYR A 1008 5.99 40.32 18.99
N GLU A 1009 6.09 41.56 19.47
CA GLU A 1009 7.32 42.36 19.49
C GLU A 1009 8.54 41.61 20.05
N ASN A 1010 8.35 40.77 21.07
CA ASN A 1010 9.41 39.93 21.64
C ASN A 1010 9.93 38.87 20.65
N ASN A 1011 9.05 38.17 19.94
CA ASN A 1011 9.47 37.16 18.95
C ASN A 1011 10.17 37.82 17.78
N TYR A 1012 9.60 38.92 17.28
CA TYR A 1012 10.17 39.65 16.17
C TYR A 1012 11.60 40.14 16.48
N LYS A 1013 11.82 40.75 17.66
CA LYS A 1013 13.17 41.16 18.12
C LYS A 1013 14.14 39.98 18.28
N ARG A 1014 13.64 38.81 18.71
CA ARG A 1014 14.48 37.63 18.97
C ARG A 1014 14.94 36.94 17.70
N TYR A 1015 14.12 36.89 16.65
CA TYR A 1015 14.38 35.97 15.53
C TYR A 1015 14.45 36.64 14.14
N ASN A 1016 13.78 37.78 13.92
CA ASN A 1016 13.73 38.40 12.60
C ASN A 1016 15.10 38.96 12.18
N ASN A 1017 15.44 38.87 10.89
CA ASN A 1017 16.68 39.38 10.27
C ASN A 1017 17.97 38.88 10.92
N LYS A 1018 17.99 37.64 11.43
CA LYS A 1018 19.17 36.98 11.99
C LYS A 1018 19.56 35.77 11.15
N LYS A 1019 20.84 35.39 11.23
CA LYS A 1019 21.36 34.21 10.54
C LYS A 1019 20.86 32.94 11.22
N ILE A 1020 20.22 32.03 10.48
CA ILE A 1020 19.54 30.86 11.03
C ILE A 1020 20.35 29.58 10.75
N TYR A 1021 20.63 28.81 11.79
CA TYR A 1021 21.19 27.47 11.67
C TYR A 1021 20.20 26.42 12.16
N THR A 1022 20.18 25.28 11.47
CA THR A 1022 19.51 24.07 11.92
C THR A 1022 20.51 23.21 12.69
N CYS A 1023 20.10 22.74 13.87
CA CYS A 1023 20.84 21.74 14.64
C CYS A 1023 19.99 20.47 14.79
N ILE A 1024 20.42 19.35 14.20
CA ILE A 1024 19.78 18.05 14.41
C ILE A 1024 20.51 17.32 15.54
N LEU A 1025 19.76 16.92 16.57
CA LEU A 1025 20.26 16.10 17.67
C LEU A 1025 19.62 14.71 17.60
N THR A 1026 20.46 13.68 17.60
CA THR A 1026 20.05 12.29 17.49
C THR A 1026 20.91 11.37 18.35
N LEU A 1027 20.40 10.19 18.70
CA LEU A 1027 21.18 9.19 19.42
C LEU A 1027 22.09 8.39 18.48
N ASP A 1028 21.92 8.54 17.16
CA ASP A 1028 22.74 7.88 16.13
C ASP A 1028 24.12 8.56 15.95
N SER A 1029 24.39 9.70 16.59
CA SER A 1029 25.67 10.46 16.49
C SER A 1029 25.98 11.21 17.78
N VAL A 1030 27.25 11.22 18.21
CA VAL A 1030 27.76 12.13 19.28
C VAL A 1030 28.07 13.54 18.77
N GLU A 1031 28.25 13.69 17.46
CA GLU A 1031 28.47 15.00 16.85
C GLU A 1031 27.11 15.60 16.46
N PRO A 1032 26.81 16.84 16.91
CA PRO A 1032 25.60 17.53 16.49
C PRO A 1032 25.68 17.87 15.01
N ILE A 1033 24.59 17.64 14.29
CA ILE A 1033 24.56 17.88 12.85
C ILE A 1033 24.09 19.31 12.62
N PHE A 1034 25.01 20.13 12.12
CA PHE A 1034 24.77 21.55 11.84
C PHE A 1034 24.81 21.84 10.35
N TYR A 1035 23.85 22.66 9.91
CA TYR A 1035 23.89 23.25 8.59
C TYR A 1035 23.09 24.55 8.55
N GLU A 1036 23.46 25.39 7.60
CA GLU A 1036 22.73 26.60 7.23
C GLU A 1036 21.90 26.28 5.99
N LEU A 1037 20.64 26.70 6.00
CA LEU A 1037 19.78 26.68 4.83
C LEU A 1037 19.76 28.09 4.25
N ASN A 1038 20.06 28.20 2.96
CA ASN A 1038 19.94 29.44 2.21
C ASN A 1038 18.52 29.54 1.62
N ILE A 1039 17.55 29.94 2.45
CA ILE A 1039 16.15 30.10 2.05
C ILE A 1039 15.83 31.59 2.00
N ASP A 1040 15.24 32.03 0.89
CA ASP A 1040 14.76 33.41 0.74
C ASP A 1040 13.48 33.62 1.57
N LYS A 1041 13.39 34.74 2.28
CA LYS A 1041 12.18 35.16 2.98
C LYS A 1041 10.98 35.28 2.01
N ASN A 1042 11.25 35.64 0.76
CA ASN A 1042 10.27 35.80 -0.32
C ASN A 1042 10.20 34.60 -1.26
N ASP A 1043 10.67 33.41 -0.84
CA ASP A 1043 10.65 32.21 -1.69
C ASP A 1043 9.23 31.92 -2.21
N THR A 1044 9.08 32.05 -3.52
CA THR A 1044 7.78 31.93 -4.21
C THR A 1044 7.27 30.49 -4.21
N SER A 1045 8.18 29.50 -4.26
CA SER A 1045 7.81 28.09 -4.22
C SER A 1045 7.24 27.70 -2.86
N MET A 1046 7.79 28.25 -1.77
CA MET A 1046 7.30 28.03 -0.40
C MET A 1046 5.94 28.69 -0.19
N LYS A 1047 5.79 29.96 -0.61
CA LYS A 1047 4.49 30.64 -0.57
C LYS A 1047 3.44 29.87 -1.37
N GLN A 1048 3.77 29.44 -2.60
CA GLN A 1048 2.85 28.67 -3.44
C GLN A 1048 2.47 27.32 -2.81
N SER A 1049 3.41 26.64 -2.15
CA SER A 1049 3.15 25.39 -1.43
C SER A 1049 2.14 25.58 -0.30
N ILE A 1050 2.28 26.66 0.48
CA ILE A 1050 1.34 27.03 1.53
C ILE A 1050 -0.02 27.47 0.93
N LYS A 1051 -0.02 28.21 -0.18
CA LYS A 1051 -1.23 28.61 -0.93
C LYS A 1051 -2.04 27.38 -1.33
N ASN A 1052 -1.39 26.40 -1.95
CA ASN A 1052 -2.01 25.14 -2.39
C ASN A 1052 -2.62 24.37 -1.20
N TYR A 1053 -1.90 24.29 -0.08
CA TYR A 1053 -2.40 23.66 1.15
C TYR A 1053 -3.66 24.37 1.67
N LEU A 1054 -3.63 25.70 1.84
CA LEU A 1054 -4.76 26.47 2.36
C LEU A 1054 -5.96 26.36 1.41
N PHE A 1055 -5.75 26.55 0.10
CA PHE A 1055 -6.82 26.49 -0.88
C PHE A 1055 -7.52 25.12 -0.88
N THR A 1056 -6.75 24.04 -0.94
CA THR A 1056 -7.28 22.67 -0.88
C THR A 1056 -8.05 22.44 0.41
N THR A 1057 -7.47 22.79 1.56
CA THR A 1057 -8.08 22.56 2.88
C THR A 1057 -9.42 23.28 3.05
N TYR A 1058 -9.54 24.53 2.60
CA TYR A 1058 -10.76 25.31 2.82
C TYR A 1058 -11.82 25.11 1.74
N SER A 1059 -11.42 24.89 0.48
CA SER A 1059 -12.37 24.65 -0.63
C SER A 1059 -13.18 23.36 -0.45
N GLU A 1060 -12.59 22.34 0.17
CA GLU A 1060 -13.28 21.08 0.55
C GLU A 1060 -14.52 21.31 1.43
N HIS A 1061 -14.59 22.44 2.15
CA HIS A 1061 -15.70 22.75 3.05
C HIS A 1061 -16.78 23.66 2.43
N HIS A 1062 -16.63 24.15 1.19
CA HIS A 1062 -17.57 25.11 0.62
C HIS A 1062 -18.97 24.52 0.37
N GLU A 1063 -19.07 23.23 0.04
CA GLU A 1063 -20.36 22.53 -0.04
C GLU A 1063 -21.08 22.49 1.32
N LEU A 1064 -20.34 22.29 2.42
CA LEU A 1064 -20.90 22.30 3.78
C LEU A 1064 -21.46 23.68 4.14
N ILE A 1065 -20.74 24.75 3.77
CA ILE A 1065 -21.20 26.14 3.96
C ILE A 1065 -22.46 26.41 3.14
N TYR A 1066 -22.54 25.91 1.90
CA TYR A 1066 -23.75 26.01 1.09
C TYR A 1066 -24.95 25.30 1.74
N LYS A 1067 -24.74 24.08 2.26
CA LYS A 1067 -25.79 23.35 3.01
C LYS A 1067 -26.23 24.11 4.26
N PHE A 1068 -25.29 24.72 4.98
CA PHE A 1068 -25.59 25.57 6.12
C PHE A 1068 -26.47 26.77 5.72
N TYR A 1069 -26.12 27.45 4.63
CA TYR A 1069 -26.95 28.52 4.07
C TYR A 1069 -28.36 28.03 3.71
N LYS A 1070 -28.48 26.85 3.07
CA LYS A 1070 -29.81 26.27 2.74
C LYS A 1070 -30.63 25.92 3.98
N TYR A 1071 -29.98 25.44 5.04
CA TYR A 1071 -30.63 25.24 6.34
C TYR A 1071 -31.16 26.57 6.90
N CYS A 1072 -30.33 27.63 6.91
CA CYS A 1072 -30.72 28.96 7.34
C CYS A 1072 -31.85 29.54 6.47
N TYR A 1073 -31.82 29.30 5.16
CA TYR A 1073 -32.86 29.71 4.23
C TYR A 1073 -34.22 29.11 4.59
N LYS A 1074 -34.26 27.82 4.93
CA LYS A 1074 -35.48 27.11 5.35
C LYS A 1074 -35.98 27.55 6.73
N ASN A 1075 -35.07 27.77 7.68
CA ASN A 1075 -35.39 27.99 9.11
C ASN A 1075 -35.41 29.46 9.54
N LYS A 1076 -35.28 30.41 8.60
CA LYS A 1076 -35.23 31.84 8.93
C LYS A 1076 -36.53 32.35 9.56
N PRO A 1077 -36.46 33.26 10.55
CA PRO A 1077 -37.63 34.00 11.02
C PRO A 1077 -38.33 34.76 9.89
N LYS A 1078 -39.67 34.86 9.95
CA LYS A 1078 -40.48 35.55 8.90
C LYS A 1078 -40.06 37.00 8.63
N ASN A 1079 -39.50 37.68 9.62
CA ASN A 1079 -39.05 39.07 9.56
C ASN A 1079 -37.59 39.25 9.10
N LYS A 1080 -36.87 38.18 8.74
CA LYS A 1080 -35.48 38.26 8.29
C LYS A 1080 -35.27 37.67 6.89
N ASN A 1081 -34.36 38.28 6.14
CA ASN A 1081 -33.81 37.69 4.91
C ASN A 1081 -32.86 36.54 5.29
N SER A 1082 -32.80 35.49 4.47
CA SER A 1082 -31.94 34.32 4.65
C SER A 1082 -30.46 34.67 4.77
N ILE A 1083 -29.99 35.69 4.03
CA ILE A 1083 -28.58 36.11 4.07
C ILE A 1083 -28.25 36.71 5.45
N ASN A 1084 -29.04 37.66 5.92
CA ASN A 1084 -28.84 38.29 7.23
C ASN A 1084 -28.96 37.27 8.37
N PHE A 1085 -29.92 36.34 8.28
CA PHE A 1085 -30.04 35.26 9.27
C PHE A 1085 -28.82 34.33 9.23
N THR A 1086 -28.30 34.00 8.05
CA THR A 1086 -27.07 33.21 7.92
C THR A 1086 -25.89 33.91 8.59
N MET A 1087 -25.72 35.22 8.38
CA MET A 1087 -24.65 35.99 9.03
C MET A 1087 -24.76 35.99 10.57
N GLU A 1088 -25.97 36.13 11.11
CA GLU A 1088 -26.19 36.04 12.57
C GLU A 1088 -25.82 34.67 13.14
N GLU A 1089 -26.15 33.59 12.41
CA GLU A 1089 -25.79 32.23 12.81
C GLU A 1089 -24.28 31.99 12.69
N LEU A 1090 -23.63 32.53 11.65
CA LEU A 1090 -22.17 32.46 11.48
C LEU A 1090 -21.42 33.18 12.61
N ASN A 1091 -21.95 34.29 13.13
CA ASN A 1091 -21.34 35.04 14.23
C ASN A 1091 -21.25 34.25 15.55
N LYS A 1092 -21.96 33.13 15.68
CA LYS A 1092 -21.83 32.22 16.82
C LYS A 1092 -20.51 31.42 16.81
N TYR A 1093 -19.79 31.41 15.67
CA TYR A 1093 -18.55 30.64 15.48
C TYR A 1093 -17.31 31.54 15.56
N GLU A 1094 -16.73 31.71 16.75
CA GLU A 1094 -15.58 32.62 16.98
C GLU A 1094 -14.32 32.31 16.17
N LYS A 1095 -14.12 31.06 15.74
CA LYS A 1095 -12.88 30.59 15.08
C LYS A 1095 -13.02 30.44 13.56
N LEU A 1096 -14.16 30.82 13.00
CA LEU A 1096 -14.43 30.68 11.58
C LEU A 1096 -13.60 31.71 10.78
N PRO A 1097 -13.01 31.34 9.63
CA PRO A 1097 -12.36 32.31 8.75
C PRO A 1097 -13.31 33.43 8.32
N GLN A 1098 -12.84 34.67 8.45
CA GLN A 1098 -13.64 35.89 8.21
C GLN A 1098 -14.19 36.00 6.79
N TYR A 1099 -13.50 35.47 5.77
CA TYR A 1099 -13.91 35.52 4.37
C TYR A 1099 -15.27 34.85 4.13
N ILE A 1100 -15.63 33.90 5.00
CA ILE A 1100 -16.92 33.20 4.95
C ILE A 1100 -18.05 34.19 5.29
N SER A 1101 -17.91 34.94 6.38
CA SER A 1101 -18.87 35.99 6.74
C SER A 1101 -18.82 37.16 5.77
N ASP A 1102 -17.64 37.54 5.28
CA ASP A 1102 -17.46 38.66 4.34
C ASP A 1102 -18.18 38.36 3.02
N TYR A 1103 -18.14 37.11 2.53
CA TYR A 1103 -18.89 36.72 1.34
C TYR A 1103 -20.40 37.00 1.46
N PHE A 1104 -21.03 36.61 2.58
CA PHE A 1104 -22.46 36.89 2.77
C PHE A 1104 -22.75 38.38 3.00
N TYR A 1105 -21.82 39.11 3.64
CA TYR A 1105 -21.91 40.55 3.80
C TYR A 1105 -21.85 41.29 2.46
N ASP A 1106 -20.95 40.88 1.56
CA ASP A 1106 -20.81 41.46 0.22
C ASP A 1106 -22.06 41.21 -0.62
N ILE A 1107 -22.63 40.00 -0.56
CA ILE A 1107 -23.92 39.70 -1.20
C ILE A 1107 -25.03 40.58 -0.62
N SER A 1108 -25.08 40.79 0.70
CA SER A 1108 -26.07 41.69 1.31
C SER A 1108 -25.92 43.12 0.79
N LYS A 1109 -24.69 43.64 0.70
CA LYS A 1109 -24.42 44.97 0.15
C LYS A 1109 -24.81 45.09 -1.32
N GLU A 1110 -24.49 44.09 -2.14
CA GLU A 1110 -24.90 44.06 -3.54
C GLU A 1110 -26.42 44.13 -3.67
N LEU A 1111 -27.17 43.43 -2.81
CA LEU A 1111 -28.63 43.50 -2.78
C LEU A 1111 -29.15 44.87 -2.38
N ASP A 1112 -28.53 45.52 -1.38
CA ASP A 1112 -28.90 46.88 -0.96
C ASP A 1112 -28.70 47.88 -2.12
N ILE A 1113 -27.63 47.73 -2.90
CA ILE A 1113 -27.34 48.56 -4.09
C ILE A 1113 -28.37 48.31 -5.21
N CYS A 1114 -28.92 47.10 -5.33
CA CYS A 1114 -29.93 46.77 -6.34
C CYS A 1114 -31.27 47.49 -6.11
N GLY A 1115 -31.56 47.94 -4.88
CA GLY A 1115 -32.83 48.58 -4.53
C GLY A 1115 -34.04 47.67 -4.83
N ASN A 1116 -34.97 48.15 -5.67
CA ASN A 1116 -36.17 47.39 -6.08
C ASN A 1116 -36.07 46.79 -7.49
N ASP A 1117 -34.89 46.81 -8.13
CA ASP A 1117 -34.68 46.28 -9.47
C ASP A 1117 -34.65 44.75 -9.45
N LYS A 1118 -35.77 44.13 -9.82
CA LYS A 1118 -35.95 42.67 -9.80
C LYS A 1118 -34.91 41.92 -10.62
N ILE A 1119 -34.49 42.45 -11.77
CA ILE A 1119 -33.53 41.75 -12.65
C ILE A 1119 -32.14 41.75 -12.00
N LYS A 1120 -31.74 42.85 -11.38
CA LYS A 1120 -30.47 42.93 -10.64
C LYS A 1120 -30.47 42.06 -9.39
N ILE A 1121 -31.57 42.07 -8.63
CA ILE A 1121 -31.74 41.22 -7.44
C ILE A 1121 -31.63 39.74 -7.83
N GLU A 1122 -32.32 39.30 -8.89
CA GLU A 1122 -32.23 37.91 -9.36
C GLU A 1122 -30.78 37.55 -9.73
N ARG A 1123 -30.06 38.41 -10.46
CA ARG A 1123 -28.65 38.18 -10.81
C ARG A 1123 -27.74 38.02 -9.57
N VAL A 1124 -27.96 38.79 -8.52
CA VAL A 1124 -27.19 38.67 -7.27
C VAL A 1124 -27.58 37.40 -6.52
N LEU A 1125 -28.87 37.08 -6.43
CA LEU A 1125 -29.37 35.89 -5.72
C LEU A 1125 -28.96 34.57 -6.38
N VAL A 1126 -28.75 34.53 -7.71
CA VAL A 1126 -28.21 33.34 -8.39
C VAL A 1126 -26.86 32.93 -7.77
N LYS A 1127 -26.03 33.88 -7.32
CA LYS A 1127 -24.73 33.60 -6.67
C LYS A 1127 -24.83 32.75 -5.40
N VAL A 1128 -25.97 32.75 -4.71
CA VAL A 1128 -26.20 31.95 -3.49
C VAL A 1128 -27.25 30.85 -3.66
N ASN A 1129 -28.07 30.94 -4.71
CA ASN A 1129 -29.11 29.94 -4.98
C ASN A 1129 -28.59 28.75 -5.76
N ASP A 1130 -27.69 28.98 -6.72
CA ASP A 1130 -27.03 27.96 -7.52
C ASP A 1130 -25.78 27.44 -6.81
N MET A 1131 -25.63 26.11 -6.70
CA MET A 1131 -24.54 25.49 -5.93
C MET A 1131 -23.18 25.66 -6.62
N GLU A 1132 -23.12 25.46 -7.93
CA GLU A 1132 -21.86 25.53 -8.68
C GLU A 1132 -21.32 26.96 -8.71
N LEU A 1133 -22.21 27.93 -8.96
CA LEU A 1133 -21.84 29.34 -8.95
C LEU A 1133 -21.47 29.84 -7.54
N PHE A 1134 -22.17 29.36 -6.50
CA PHE A 1134 -21.80 29.66 -5.11
C PHE A 1134 -20.38 29.19 -4.84
N ILE A 1135 -20.07 27.92 -5.08
CA ILE A 1135 -18.74 27.33 -4.83
C ILE A 1135 -17.67 28.05 -5.64
N SER A 1136 -17.92 28.34 -6.92
CA SER A 1136 -16.98 29.07 -7.78
C SER A 1136 -16.64 30.45 -7.22
N ASN A 1137 -17.65 31.25 -6.85
CA ASN A 1137 -17.41 32.59 -6.29
C ASN A 1137 -16.74 32.54 -4.92
N PHE A 1138 -17.07 31.52 -4.11
CA PHE A 1138 -16.51 31.33 -2.79
C PHE A 1138 -15.02 30.93 -2.86
N ASN A 1139 -14.64 30.11 -3.84
CA ASN A 1139 -13.24 29.78 -4.15
C ASN A 1139 -12.43 31.01 -4.58
N ILE A 1140 -13.01 31.92 -5.37
CA ILE A 1140 -12.35 33.18 -5.74
C ILE A 1140 -12.10 34.05 -4.48
N CYS A 1141 -13.09 34.14 -3.59
CA CYS A 1141 -12.95 34.86 -2.32
C CYS A 1141 -11.86 34.25 -1.42
N LEU A 1142 -11.83 32.91 -1.34
CA LEU A 1142 -10.80 32.17 -0.62
C LEU A 1142 -9.40 32.46 -1.18
N GLU A 1143 -9.22 32.36 -2.50
CA GLU A 1143 -7.93 32.59 -3.16
C GLU A 1143 -7.40 34.01 -2.88
N LYS A 1144 -8.24 35.04 -3.05
CA LYS A 1144 -7.88 36.43 -2.76
C LYS A 1144 -7.39 36.60 -1.31
N ASN A 1145 -8.08 36.00 -0.35
CA ASN A 1145 -7.71 36.11 1.06
C ASN A 1145 -6.43 35.33 1.40
N ILE A 1146 -6.15 34.23 0.70
CA ILE A 1146 -4.88 33.50 0.84
C ILE A 1146 -3.73 34.34 0.29
N ASP A 1147 -3.90 34.96 -0.88
CA ASP A 1147 -2.85 35.81 -1.47
C ASP A 1147 -2.51 37.01 -0.58
N ILE A 1148 -3.52 37.62 0.06
CA ILE A 1148 -3.33 38.67 1.06
C ILE A 1148 -2.55 38.15 2.27
N PHE A 1149 -2.88 36.95 2.76
CA PHE A 1149 -2.19 36.35 3.92
C PHE A 1149 -0.72 36.01 3.63
N LEU A 1150 -0.41 35.59 2.41
CA LEU A 1150 0.93 35.22 1.97
C LEU A 1150 1.73 36.39 1.38
N GLU A 1151 1.14 37.59 1.31
CA GLU A 1151 1.73 38.78 0.69
C GLU A 1151 2.22 38.45 -0.74
N MET A 1152 1.31 37.88 -1.56
CA MET A 1152 1.59 37.50 -2.96
C MET A 1152 1.14 38.55 -3.97
N ASN A 1153 0.21 39.45 -3.58
CA ASN A 1153 -0.33 40.50 -4.44
C ASN A 1153 -0.09 41.88 -3.77
N GLU A 1154 1.09 42.48 -3.97
CA GLU A 1154 1.38 43.84 -3.45
C GLU A 1154 0.88 44.99 -4.34
N ASP A 1155 0.25 44.70 -5.49
CA ASP A 1155 -0.12 45.74 -6.47
C ASP A 1155 -1.61 46.17 -6.51
N GLU A 1156 -2.47 45.64 -5.64
CA GLU A 1156 -3.87 46.12 -5.53
C GLU A 1156 -4.20 46.60 -4.11
N ILE A 1157 -3.70 47.79 -3.78
CA ILE A 1157 -4.36 48.66 -2.80
C ILE A 1157 -5.70 49.07 -3.42
N ILE A 1158 -6.77 48.34 -3.10
CA ILE A 1158 -8.13 48.80 -3.34
C ILE A 1158 -8.60 49.45 -2.04
N ASP A 1159 -8.68 50.78 -2.07
CA ASP A 1159 -9.40 51.60 -1.09
C ASP A 1159 -10.79 51.01 -0.87
N TYR A 1160 -11.12 50.74 0.39
CA TYR A 1160 -12.41 50.20 0.86
C TYR A 1160 -13.58 51.18 0.71
#